data_AF-A0A3A2J1A0-F1
#
_entry.id   AF-A0A3A2J1A0-F1
#
_cell.length_a   1.000
_cell.length_b   1.000
_cell.length_c   1.000
_cell.angle_alpha   90.00
_cell.angle_beta   90.00
_cell.angle_gamma   90.00
#
_symmetry.space_group_name_H-M   'P 1'
#
loop_
_entity.id
_entity.type
_entity.pdbx_description
1 polymer ?
#
loop_
_entity_poly.entity_id
_entity_poly.type
_entity_poly.pdbx_seq_one_letter_code
_entity_poly.pdbx_strand_id
1 'polypeptide(L)'
;MKQGTTPVAGTVSYVGVTAAFAPSTNLAPLTVYTATITNVVTDLAGNALVTSYSWNFTTGTIPDTTPPTVSSTGPTNTATGVALAVNVTMVFSEAMDPLTINTVNITLQHGATFVAGTVSYVGGTATFNPTSDLAPLTTYTGTILSSSPTGGVKDLAGNRLAANYVWSFTTGEPPTVSSTAPTNTATSVSINSQLTATFSESMNPTTITNTTFTLHSGITTVTGTVSYVGVTATFVPVSALTTSTLYTATITTGVTDLAGDSIATNHVWTFTTGASTDTIKPTVSSTVPTNNASGVPINSQLAATFNKAMNPATITNTTFTLQHGITTVTGTVSYVGDTATFAPVSNLATSTLYTATITTGAMDLAGNALATNFVWTFTTGDSADTNSPTVIVTNPTNMDVNVALNQTLNATLSKAMDPATITTNNFHVTGPGGAIVNGMVAYVAASKIAAFTPASNLAPNTTYTNTLTIGFKDLAGNALATNYVWSFTTGSQINSNNMSINLGTASTFAILATAATSGSADQINGDVGLHTGSSQGIPPSEINGTIHVNDSEVIAAQASLLAAYNEAVNRSASAQTLPGNLGGLTMYPGLYVNGSSTGISGTGPLAILTLDAQGDANAVFVFKMGSTLILDTGTSIVLSGGAQAKNIYFQVGSSATLTGNDIFYGNILADVSITVGNGCAVIGRLFAGSGPGGAGAVTIQSSTVTVPAP
;
A
#
# COMPACT_ATOMS: atom_id res chain seq x y z
N MET A 1 16.87 -30.24 53.81
CA MET A 1 17.05 -31.62 53.28
C MET A 1 17.66 -32.49 54.38
N LYS A 2 17.35 -33.80 54.42
CA LYS A 2 17.92 -34.74 55.41
C LYS A 2 18.21 -36.12 54.82
N GLN A 3 19.23 -36.79 55.33
CA GLN A 3 19.51 -38.22 55.15
C GLN A 3 18.99 -38.97 56.37
N GLY A 4 17.86 -39.68 56.24
CA GLY A 4 17.16 -40.23 57.40
C GLY A 4 16.75 -39.12 58.38
N THR A 5 17.40 -39.04 59.55
CA THR A 5 17.18 -37.98 60.55
C THR A 5 18.25 -36.88 60.52
N THR A 6 19.34 -37.06 59.78
CA THR A 6 20.49 -36.15 59.78
C THR A 6 20.27 -35.00 58.77
N PRO A 7 20.26 -33.73 59.20
CA PRO A 7 20.16 -32.60 58.29
C PRO A 7 21.38 -32.54 57.35
N VAL A 8 21.13 -32.23 56.08
CA VAL A 8 22.19 -31.93 55.11
C VAL A 8 22.47 -30.43 55.19
N ALA A 9 23.74 -30.08 55.43
CA ALA A 9 24.18 -28.70 55.37
C ALA A 9 24.16 -28.20 53.92
N GLY A 10 23.72 -26.96 53.74
CA GLY A 10 23.58 -26.35 52.42
C GLY A 10 22.91 -24.99 52.51
N THR A 11 22.82 -24.33 51.38
CA THR A 11 22.17 -23.04 51.23
C THR A 11 20.88 -23.20 50.45
N VAL A 12 19.86 -22.42 50.81
CA VAL A 12 18.64 -22.29 50.01
C VAL A 12 18.73 -20.98 49.25
N SER A 13 18.49 -21.04 47.95
CA SER A 13 18.27 -19.87 47.11
C SER A 13 16.84 -19.87 46.59
N TYR A 14 16.35 -18.68 46.23
CA TYR A 14 14.98 -18.50 45.75
C TYR A 14 14.91 -17.39 44.71
N VAL A 15 14.25 -17.68 43.59
CA VAL A 15 13.97 -16.70 42.53
C VAL A 15 12.55 -16.95 42.00
N GLY A 16 11.71 -15.91 41.99
CA GLY A 16 10.35 -15.98 41.46
C GLY A 16 9.45 -16.88 42.31
N VAL A 17 9.15 -18.09 41.83
CA VAL A 17 8.41 -19.17 42.53
C VAL A 17 9.25 -20.43 42.72
N THR A 18 10.55 -20.37 42.41
CA THR A 18 11.46 -21.51 42.40
C THR A 18 12.45 -21.40 43.55
N ALA A 19 12.45 -22.40 44.45
CA ALA A 19 13.47 -22.57 45.48
C ALA A 19 14.48 -23.66 45.06
N ALA A 20 15.77 -23.41 45.25
CA ALA A 20 16.82 -24.40 45.05
C ALA A 20 17.60 -24.61 46.36
N PHE A 21 18.03 -25.84 46.61
CA PHE A 21 18.89 -26.18 47.75
C PHE A 21 20.22 -26.69 47.23
N ALA A 22 21.30 -25.96 47.52
CA ALA A 22 22.67 -26.32 47.18
C ALA A 22 23.35 -26.93 48.42
N PRO A 23 23.58 -28.26 48.45
CA PRO A 23 24.28 -28.88 49.56
C PRO A 23 25.74 -28.38 49.62
N SER A 24 26.29 -28.21 50.83
CA SER A 24 27.66 -27.69 51.01
C SER A 24 28.75 -28.67 50.58
N THR A 25 28.40 -29.94 50.40
CA THR A 25 29.24 -31.01 49.87
C THR A 25 28.39 -31.92 49.00
N ASN A 26 29.01 -32.65 48.06
CA ASN A 26 28.32 -33.66 47.28
C ASN A 26 27.55 -34.62 48.18
N LEU A 27 26.31 -34.91 47.78
CA LEU A 27 25.50 -35.92 48.45
C LEU A 27 26.15 -37.31 48.27
N ALA A 28 25.98 -38.19 49.25
CA ALA A 28 26.52 -39.54 49.16
C ALA A 28 25.85 -40.29 47.99
N PRO A 29 26.59 -41.12 47.22
CA PRO A 29 26.02 -41.87 46.10
C PRO A 29 25.01 -42.93 46.59
N LEU A 30 24.06 -43.32 45.72
CA LEU A 30 23.04 -44.35 45.97
C LEU A 30 22.29 -44.19 47.31
N THR A 31 22.09 -42.96 47.75
CA THR A 31 21.57 -42.63 49.08
C THR A 31 20.20 -41.95 48.97
N VAL A 32 19.25 -42.38 49.80
CA VAL A 32 17.92 -41.77 49.88
C VAL A 32 17.95 -40.52 50.76
N TYR A 33 17.45 -39.41 50.24
CA TYR A 33 17.27 -38.16 50.94
C TYR A 33 15.80 -37.76 50.94
N THR A 34 15.37 -37.12 52.02
CA THR A 34 14.06 -36.45 52.12
C THR A 34 14.28 -34.95 52.02
N ALA A 35 13.57 -34.31 51.10
CA ALA A 35 13.43 -32.86 51.05
C ALA A 35 12.03 -32.46 51.53
N THR A 36 11.97 -31.38 52.29
CA THR A 36 10.74 -30.89 52.92
C THR A 36 10.70 -29.37 52.77
N ILE A 37 9.62 -28.87 52.20
CA ILE A 37 9.20 -27.48 52.34
C ILE A 37 8.21 -27.44 53.50
N THR A 38 8.61 -26.80 54.59
CA THR A 38 7.81 -26.76 55.82
C THR A 38 6.62 -25.82 55.66
N ASN A 39 5.57 -26.05 56.45
CA ASN A 39 4.37 -25.22 56.49
C ASN A 39 4.59 -23.82 57.10
N VAL A 40 5.83 -23.40 57.34
CA VAL A 40 6.18 -22.06 57.83
C VAL A 40 6.57 -21.10 56.71
N VAL A 41 6.76 -21.60 55.47
CA VAL A 41 6.96 -20.70 54.33
C VAL A 41 5.64 -20.01 54.01
N THR A 42 5.70 -18.71 53.75
CA THR A 42 4.53 -17.86 53.45
C THR A 42 4.64 -17.24 52.06
N ASP A 43 3.50 -16.98 51.43
CA ASP A 43 3.44 -16.12 50.23
C ASP A 43 3.66 -14.63 50.59
N LEU A 44 3.60 -13.74 49.58
CA LEU A 44 3.75 -12.29 49.78
C LEU A 44 2.61 -11.67 50.62
N ALA A 45 1.45 -12.31 50.69
CA ALA A 45 0.32 -11.90 51.54
C ALA A 45 0.42 -12.48 52.96
N GLY A 46 1.47 -13.25 53.27
CA GLY A 46 1.69 -13.87 54.57
C GLY A 46 0.95 -15.20 54.76
N ASN A 47 0.31 -15.75 53.71
CA ASN A 47 -0.39 -17.03 53.83
C ASN A 47 0.63 -18.17 53.86
N ALA A 48 0.61 -18.94 54.94
CA ALA A 48 1.46 -20.11 55.09
C ALA A 48 0.95 -21.30 54.24
N LEU A 49 1.85 -22.19 53.85
CA LEU A 49 1.44 -23.49 53.29
C LEU A 49 0.54 -24.24 54.29
N VAL A 50 -0.58 -24.79 53.81
CA VAL A 50 -1.55 -25.51 54.66
C VAL A 50 -0.93 -26.74 55.33
N THR A 51 -0.04 -27.45 54.62
CA THR A 51 0.72 -28.58 55.15
C THR A 51 2.14 -28.56 54.59
N SER A 52 3.08 -29.17 55.33
CA SER A 52 4.46 -29.32 54.84
C SER A 52 4.47 -30.27 53.64
N TYR A 53 5.14 -29.89 52.57
CA TYR A 53 5.32 -30.74 51.40
C TYR A 53 6.65 -31.48 51.49
N SER A 54 6.65 -32.80 51.33
CA SER A 54 7.86 -33.62 51.45
C SER A 54 7.94 -34.65 50.34
N TRP A 55 9.15 -34.87 49.82
CA TRP A 55 9.43 -35.88 48.80
C TRP A 55 10.76 -36.56 49.10
N ASN A 56 10.90 -37.79 48.61
CA ASN A 56 12.15 -38.55 48.69
C ASN A 56 12.77 -38.65 47.30
N PHE A 57 14.10 -38.65 47.24
CA PHE A 57 14.86 -38.95 46.04
C PHE A 57 16.10 -39.80 46.40
N THR A 58 16.62 -40.54 45.43
CA THR A 58 17.85 -41.34 45.58
C THR A 58 18.92 -40.77 44.67
N THR A 59 20.12 -40.53 45.18
CA THR A 59 21.26 -40.04 44.40
C THR A 59 21.82 -41.12 43.48
N GLY A 60 22.47 -40.69 42.39
CA GLY A 60 23.15 -41.58 41.45
C GLY A 60 24.44 -42.19 41.99
N THR A 61 25.13 -42.95 41.14
CA THR A 61 26.40 -43.64 41.49
C THR A 61 27.63 -42.73 41.45
N ILE A 62 27.56 -41.61 40.72
CA ILE A 62 28.65 -40.64 40.54
C ILE A 62 28.10 -39.21 40.60
N PRO A 63 28.92 -38.21 40.98
CA PRO A 63 28.56 -36.80 40.85
C PRO A 63 28.21 -36.45 39.40
N ASP A 64 27.24 -35.57 39.22
CA ASP A 64 26.91 -35.06 37.90
C ASP A 64 28.05 -34.16 37.40
N THR A 65 28.56 -34.48 36.22
CA THR A 65 29.65 -33.77 35.55
C THR A 65 29.28 -33.38 34.13
N THR A 66 28.01 -33.58 33.75
CA THR A 66 27.52 -33.31 32.40
C THR A 66 27.20 -31.81 32.31
N PRO A 67 27.84 -31.06 31.40
CA PRO A 67 27.46 -29.68 31.16
C PRO A 67 26.01 -29.58 30.65
N PRO A 68 25.22 -28.59 31.12
CA PRO A 68 23.93 -28.32 30.50
C PRO A 68 24.12 -27.89 29.04
N THR A 69 23.08 -28.04 28.24
CA THR A 69 23.00 -27.56 26.85
C THR A 69 21.71 -26.77 26.62
N VAL A 70 21.68 -25.98 25.55
CA VAL A 70 20.47 -25.26 25.12
C VAL A 70 19.77 -26.13 24.07
N SER A 71 18.61 -26.66 24.43
CA SER A 71 17.80 -27.54 23.59
C SER A 71 17.10 -26.77 22.48
N SER A 72 16.63 -25.55 22.75
CA SER A 72 15.98 -24.68 21.77
C SER A 72 15.90 -23.23 22.23
N THR A 73 15.78 -22.30 21.29
CA THR A 73 15.48 -20.88 21.54
C THR A 73 14.23 -20.44 20.78
N GLY A 74 13.48 -19.51 21.35
CA GLY A 74 12.39 -18.80 20.70
C GLY A 74 12.64 -17.29 20.81
N PRO A 75 12.85 -16.54 19.73
CA PRO A 75 12.92 -17.00 18.34
C PRO A 75 14.06 -17.99 18.07
N THR A 76 13.90 -18.82 17.03
CA THR A 76 14.95 -19.75 16.59
C THR A 76 16.12 -18.99 15.98
N ASN A 77 17.31 -19.62 15.94
CA ASN A 77 18.47 -19.01 15.31
C ASN A 77 18.17 -18.63 13.86
N THR A 78 18.61 -17.43 13.47
CA THR A 78 18.39 -16.78 12.17
C THR A 78 16.92 -16.56 11.78
N ALA A 79 15.97 -16.61 12.72
CA ALA A 79 14.58 -16.27 12.44
C ALA A 79 14.45 -14.81 11.97
N THR A 80 13.54 -14.56 11.02
CA THR A 80 13.22 -13.23 10.47
C THR A 80 11.74 -12.93 10.64
N GLY A 81 11.34 -11.66 10.62
CA GLY A 81 9.93 -11.29 10.77
C GLY A 81 9.41 -11.55 12.19
N VAL A 82 10.30 -11.45 13.18
CA VAL A 82 9.94 -11.67 14.57
C VAL A 82 9.19 -10.44 15.11
N ALA A 83 8.10 -10.68 15.85
CA ALA A 83 7.33 -9.62 16.50
C ALA A 83 8.19 -8.68 17.35
N LEU A 84 7.88 -7.40 17.35
CA LEU A 84 8.60 -6.38 18.12
C LEU A 84 8.44 -6.60 19.64
N ALA A 85 7.26 -7.05 20.07
CA ALA A 85 6.95 -7.33 21.48
C ALA A 85 7.35 -8.75 21.94
N VAL A 86 8.22 -9.45 21.18
CA VAL A 86 8.57 -10.85 21.46
C VAL A 86 9.30 -11.03 22.79
N ASN A 87 8.92 -12.08 23.52
CA ASN A 87 9.73 -12.61 24.61
C ASN A 87 10.76 -13.61 24.08
N VAL A 88 12.01 -13.49 24.53
CA VAL A 88 13.10 -14.38 24.10
C VAL A 88 13.23 -15.55 25.08
N THR A 89 12.91 -16.76 24.64
CA THR A 89 12.90 -17.99 25.43
C THR A 89 14.09 -18.89 25.13
N MET A 90 14.57 -19.59 26.16
CA MET A 90 15.69 -20.52 26.08
C MET A 90 15.33 -21.77 26.89
N VAL A 91 15.32 -22.93 26.25
CA VAL A 91 15.04 -24.22 26.91
C VAL A 91 16.36 -24.95 27.12
N PHE A 92 16.65 -25.35 28.35
CA PHE A 92 17.86 -26.09 28.68
C PHE A 92 17.61 -27.61 28.69
N SER A 93 18.67 -28.41 28.54
CA SER A 93 18.59 -29.89 28.59
C SER A 93 18.27 -30.44 29.97
N GLU A 94 18.37 -29.60 31.01
CA GLU A 94 18.20 -29.98 32.41
C GLU A 94 17.84 -28.77 33.28
N ALA A 95 17.67 -29.02 34.59
CA ALA A 95 17.35 -27.98 35.56
C ALA A 95 18.59 -27.12 35.87
N MET A 96 18.44 -25.81 35.71
CA MET A 96 19.47 -24.80 35.93
C MET A 96 19.41 -24.23 37.33
N ASP A 97 20.54 -23.76 37.87
CA ASP A 97 20.58 -22.95 39.08
C ASP A 97 19.93 -21.58 38.79
N PRO A 98 18.74 -21.29 39.37
CA PRO A 98 17.99 -20.07 39.09
C PRO A 98 18.77 -18.79 39.43
N LEU A 99 19.74 -18.83 40.36
CA LEU A 99 20.56 -17.66 40.68
C LEU A 99 21.50 -17.26 39.54
N THR A 100 21.88 -18.22 38.70
CA THR A 100 22.74 -17.98 37.55
C THR A 100 21.96 -17.57 36.30
N ILE A 101 20.64 -17.72 36.30
CA ILE A 101 19.74 -17.34 35.21
C ILE A 101 19.26 -15.91 35.44
N ASN A 102 20.06 -14.96 34.95
CA ASN A 102 19.84 -13.53 35.15
C ASN A 102 20.39 -12.71 33.96
N THR A 103 20.15 -11.40 33.97
CA THR A 103 20.56 -10.47 32.89
C THR A 103 22.06 -10.25 32.76
N VAL A 104 22.88 -10.72 33.72
CA VAL A 104 24.35 -10.71 33.59
C VAL A 104 24.82 -11.84 32.69
N ASN A 105 24.19 -13.02 32.81
CA ASN A 105 24.60 -14.22 32.09
C ASN A 105 23.78 -14.47 30.81
N ILE A 106 22.61 -13.86 30.69
CA ILE A 106 21.73 -13.92 29.53
C ILE A 106 21.52 -12.50 29.03
N THR A 107 22.08 -12.22 27.86
CA THR A 107 22.02 -10.89 27.25
C THR A 107 21.37 -10.95 25.88
N LEU A 108 20.76 -9.83 25.51
CA LEU A 108 20.24 -9.56 24.19
C LEU A 108 20.85 -8.24 23.73
N GLN A 109 21.38 -8.19 22.51
CA GLN A 109 22.07 -7.00 22.00
C GLN A 109 21.78 -6.78 20.52
N HIS A 110 21.88 -5.53 20.05
CA HIS A 110 21.94 -5.19 18.62
C HIS A 110 23.18 -4.33 18.39
N GLY A 111 24.05 -4.73 17.47
CA GLY A 111 25.38 -4.13 17.35
C GLY A 111 26.15 -4.21 18.68
N ALA A 112 26.55 -3.05 19.21
CA ALA A 112 27.23 -2.93 20.50
C ALA A 112 26.30 -2.58 21.68
N THR A 113 24.99 -2.44 21.44
CA THR A 113 24.02 -1.94 22.42
C THR A 113 23.25 -3.10 23.05
N PHE A 114 23.26 -3.18 24.38
CA PHE A 114 22.44 -4.14 25.14
C PHE A 114 20.99 -3.69 25.23
N VAL A 115 20.07 -4.64 25.06
CA VAL A 115 18.64 -4.45 25.28
C VAL A 115 18.36 -4.55 26.77
N ALA A 116 17.65 -3.57 27.32
CA ALA A 116 17.17 -3.63 28.70
C ALA A 116 16.00 -4.63 28.81
N GLY A 117 16.00 -5.43 29.87
CA GLY A 117 15.01 -6.49 30.06
C GLY A 117 15.10 -7.12 31.43
N THR A 118 14.20 -8.08 31.66
CA THR A 118 14.20 -8.95 32.83
C THR A 118 14.35 -10.39 32.41
N VAL A 119 14.88 -11.25 33.28
CA VAL A 119 14.98 -12.69 33.04
C VAL A 119 14.18 -13.43 34.11
N SER A 120 13.34 -14.35 33.67
CA SER A 120 12.62 -15.30 34.54
C SER A 120 13.01 -16.74 34.20
N TYR A 121 12.85 -17.66 35.16
CA TYR A 121 13.19 -19.07 34.99
C TYR A 121 12.13 -19.97 35.64
N VAL A 122 11.47 -20.80 34.83
CA VAL A 122 10.45 -21.75 35.26
C VAL A 122 10.57 -23.04 34.47
N GLY A 123 10.64 -24.18 35.15
CA GLY A 123 10.51 -25.50 34.53
C GLY A 123 11.50 -25.79 33.40
N GLY A 124 12.78 -25.43 33.55
CA GLY A 124 13.78 -25.66 32.49
C GLY A 124 13.86 -24.55 31.44
N THR A 125 12.95 -23.57 31.46
CA THR A 125 12.88 -22.50 30.48
C THR A 125 13.23 -21.17 31.11
N ALA A 126 14.26 -20.51 30.58
CA ALA A 126 14.50 -19.10 30.85
C ALA A 126 13.70 -18.25 29.84
N THR A 127 13.23 -17.09 30.27
CA THR A 127 12.57 -16.09 29.41
C THR A 127 13.16 -14.72 29.69
N PHE A 128 13.79 -14.13 28.68
CA PHE A 128 14.19 -12.73 28.66
C PHE A 128 13.02 -11.90 28.10
N ASN A 129 12.49 -10.98 28.90
CA ASN A 129 11.40 -10.07 28.55
C ASN A 129 11.96 -8.65 28.42
N PRO A 130 12.07 -8.10 27.19
CA PRO A 130 12.52 -6.72 26.96
C PRO A 130 11.63 -5.71 27.70
N THR A 131 12.22 -4.62 28.22
CA THR A 131 11.43 -3.57 28.91
C THR A 131 10.61 -2.69 27.97
N SER A 132 10.92 -2.73 26.68
CA SER A 132 10.23 -2.03 25.60
C SER A 132 10.27 -2.91 24.35
N ASP A 133 9.35 -2.68 23.43
CA ASP A 133 9.36 -3.33 22.12
C ASP A 133 10.72 -3.15 21.43
N LEU A 134 11.12 -4.20 20.73
CA LEU A 134 12.34 -4.22 19.93
C LEU A 134 12.19 -3.30 18.72
N ALA A 135 13.31 -2.78 18.21
CA ALA A 135 13.31 -1.94 17.02
C ALA A 135 12.99 -2.78 15.78
N PRO A 136 12.27 -2.23 14.78
CA PRO A 136 11.92 -2.95 13.55
C PRO A 136 13.14 -3.22 12.67
N LEU A 137 13.05 -4.25 11.82
CA LEU A 137 14.09 -4.69 10.86
C LEU A 137 15.50 -4.80 11.48
N THR A 138 15.59 -5.08 12.78
CA THR A 138 16.83 -5.04 13.55
C THR A 138 17.26 -6.45 13.90
N THR A 139 18.53 -6.77 13.63
CA THR A 139 19.09 -8.06 14.02
C THR A 139 19.59 -7.99 15.46
N TYR A 140 18.99 -8.82 16.30
CA TYR A 140 19.37 -9.02 17.68
C TYR A 140 20.19 -10.30 17.83
N THR A 141 21.17 -10.27 18.73
CA THR A 141 22.00 -11.41 19.12
C THR A 141 21.70 -11.75 20.58
N GLY A 142 21.19 -12.95 20.82
CA GLY A 142 21.08 -13.53 22.15
C GLY A 142 22.39 -14.21 22.52
N THR A 143 22.84 -14.04 23.76
CA THR A 143 24.03 -14.73 24.27
C THR A 143 23.75 -15.29 25.67
N ILE A 144 24.03 -16.57 25.85
CA ILE A 144 24.09 -17.21 27.15
C ILE A 144 25.56 -17.50 27.47
N LEU A 145 26.06 -16.90 28.55
CA LEU A 145 27.46 -16.96 28.92
C LEU A 145 27.80 -18.24 29.69
N SER A 146 28.80 -18.98 29.20
CA SER A 146 29.48 -20.05 29.93
C SER A 146 30.38 -19.52 31.06
N SER A 147 30.86 -18.28 30.90
CA SER A 147 31.67 -17.59 31.89
C SER A 147 31.35 -16.10 31.93
N SER A 148 31.17 -15.58 33.15
CA SER A 148 31.00 -14.16 33.47
C SER A 148 31.75 -13.88 34.79
N PRO A 149 31.98 -12.63 35.20
CA PRO A 149 32.53 -12.30 36.51
C PRO A 149 31.80 -12.97 37.69
N THR A 150 30.50 -13.29 37.54
CA THR A 150 29.68 -14.03 38.52
C THR A 150 29.61 -15.54 38.27
N GLY A 151 30.24 -16.03 37.20
CA GLY A 151 30.43 -17.46 36.95
C GLY A 151 29.56 -18.10 35.87
N GLY A 152 28.89 -17.34 35.00
CA GLY A 152 28.08 -17.88 33.89
C GLY A 152 26.84 -18.66 34.36
N VAL A 153 26.05 -19.17 33.41
CA VAL A 153 24.92 -20.07 33.74
C VAL A 153 25.43 -21.46 34.14
N LYS A 154 24.76 -22.07 35.13
CA LYS A 154 25.11 -23.40 35.65
C LYS A 154 23.87 -24.25 35.88
N ASP A 155 24.05 -25.56 35.83
CA ASP A 155 23.07 -26.51 36.36
C ASP A 155 23.05 -26.50 37.90
N LEU A 156 22.15 -27.29 38.49
CA LEU A 156 22.07 -27.47 39.95
C LEU A 156 23.27 -28.20 40.58
N ALA A 157 24.07 -28.92 39.77
CA ALA A 157 25.31 -29.57 40.20
C ALA A 157 26.53 -28.64 40.12
N GLY A 158 26.37 -27.44 39.54
CA GLY A 158 27.41 -26.44 39.35
C GLY A 158 28.19 -26.58 38.04
N ASN A 159 27.81 -27.48 37.12
CA ASN A 159 28.44 -27.56 35.81
C ASN A 159 28.00 -26.36 34.96
N ARG A 160 28.96 -25.76 34.26
CA ARG A 160 28.72 -24.62 33.37
C ARG A 160 28.36 -25.12 31.98
N LEU A 161 27.66 -24.29 31.19
CA LEU A 161 27.66 -24.47 29.74
C LEU A 161 29.09 -24.68 29.22
N ALA A 162 29.27 -25.62 28.30
CA ALA A 162 30.59 -25.93 27.74
C ALA A 162 31.22 -24.75 26.96
N ALA A 163 30.38 -23.91 26.33
CA ALA A 163 30.78 -22.70 25.62
C ALA A 163 29.63 -21.69 25.67
N ASN A 164 29.90 -20.43 25.32
CA ASN A 164 28.84 -19.44 25.14
C ASN A 164 27.88 -19.93 24.04
N TYR A 165 26.59 -19.88 24.32
CA TYR A 165 25.58 -20.15 23.31
C TYR A 165 25.14 -18.83 22.70
N VAL A 166 25.34 -18.66 21.40
CA VAL A 166 25.05 -17.43 20.66
C VAL A 166 24.12 -17.75 19.51
N TRP A 167 23.05 -16.97 19.38
CA TRP A 167 22.12 -17.04 18.26
C TRP A 167 21.66 -15.64 17.89
N SER A 168 21.12 -15.50 16.68
CA SER A 168 20.52 -14.23 16.24
C SER A 168 19.11 -14.42 15.73
N PHE A 169 18.38 -13.32 15.67
CA PHE A 169 17.10 -13.21 14.96
C PHE A 169 16.90 -11.76 14.50
N THR A 170 16.03 -11.54 13.53
CA THR A 170 15.72 -10.24 12.97
C THR A 170 14.24 -9.94 13.15
N THR A 171 13.93 -8.80 13.76
CA THR A 171 12.56 -8.32 13.92
C THR A 171 11.90 -7.95 12.59
N GLY A 172 10.56 -8.02 12.55
CA GLY A 172 9.75 -7.59 11.41
C GLY A 172 9.62 -6.07 11.30
N GLU A 173 8.80 -5.64 10.34
CA GLU A 173 8.33 -4.27 10.21
C GLU A 173 6.86 -4.23 10.65
N PRO A 174 6.41 -3.19 11.39
CA PRO A 174 5.00 -3.05 11.71
C PRO A 174 4.15 -2.95 10.43
N PRO A 175 2.94 -3.52 10.43
CA PRO A 175 2.05 -3.36 9.29
C PRO A 175 1.69 -1.87 9.10
N THR A 176 1.48 -1.48 7.85
CA THR A 176 1.01 -0.14 7.46
C THR A 176 -0.19 -0.25 6.52
N VAL A 177 -0.98 0.83 6.41
CA VAL A 177 -2.01 0.92 5.37
C VAL A 177 -1.36 1.51 4.11
N SER A 178 -1.24 0.67 3.09
CA SER A 178 -0.61 0.99 1.81
C SER A 178 -1.52 1.67 0.80
N SER A 179 -2.85 1.62 0.96
CA SER A 179 -3.80 2.42 0.17
C SER A 179 -5.22 2.37 0.76
N THR A 180 -6.04 3.37 0.42
CA THR A 180 -7.46 3.41 0.75
C THR A 180 -8.32 3.78 -0.46
N ALA A 181 -9.52 3.23 -0.53
CA ALA A 181 -10.57 3.70 -1.43
C ALA A 181 -11.85 3.94 -0.62
N PRO A 182 -12.51 5.11 -0.67
CA PRO A 182 -12.03 6.33 -1.33
C PRO A 182 -10.69 6.80 -0.76
N THR A 183 -9.91 7.50 -1.59
CA THR A 183 -8.65 8.08 -1.15
C THR A 183 -8.89 9.21 -0.14
N ASN A 184 -7.87 9.53 0.65
CA ASN A 184 -7.98 10.61 1.63
C ASN A 184 -8.34 11.94 0.96
N THR A 185 -9.30 12.65 1.53
CA THR A 185 -9.90 13.91 1.04
C THR A 185 -10.66 13.82 -0.29
N ALA A 186 -10.96 12.61 -0.78
CA ALA A 186 -11.77 12.43 -1.99
C ALA A 186 -13.12 13.16 -1.85
N THR A 187 -13.54 13.82 -2.92
CA THR A 187 -14.85 14.49 -3.02
C THR A 187 -15.73 13.78 -4.03
N SER A 188 -17.04 14.06 -4.01
CA SER A 188 -18.01 13.47 -4.93
C SER A 188 -18.04 11.93 -4.90
N VAL A 189 -17.70 11.33 -3.76
CA VAL A 189 -17.76 9.87 -3.58
C VAL A 189 -19.22 9.42 -3.67
N SER A 190 -19.50 8.38 -4.45
CA SER A 190 -20.88 7.91 -4.60
C SER A 190 -21.46 7.37 -3.28
N ILE A 191 -22.75 7.59 -3.06
CA ILE A 191 -23.39 7.24 -1.79
C ILE A 191 -23.52 5.72 -1.54
N ASN A 192 -23.34 4.90 -2.56
CA ASN A 192 -23.32 3.43 -2.47
C ASN A 192 -21.90 2.84 -2.44
N SER A 193 -20.85 3.66 -2.35
CA SER A 193 -19.47 3.17 -2.28
C SER A 193 -19.18 2.43 -0.97
N GLN A 194 -18.56 1.26 -1.12
CA GLN A 194 -17.84 0.56 -0.07
C GLN A 194 -16.46 1.20 0.15
N LEU A 195 -15.87 0.97 1.32
CA LEU A 195 -14.55 1.47 1.66
C LEU A 195 -13.56 0.32 1.72
N THR A 196 -12.32 0.56 1.30
CA THR A 196 -11.23 -0.40 1.43
C THR A 196 -9.99 0.22 2.06
N ALA A 197 -9.25 -0.61 2.79
CA ALA A 197 -7.91 -0.31 3.27
C ALA A 197 -7.01 -1.52 2.95
N THR A 198 -5.97 -1.31 2.15
CA THR A 198 -4.99 -2.34 1.79
C THR A 198 -3.77 -2.20 2.68
N PHE A 199 -3.31 -3.30 3.27
CA PHE A 199 -2.16 -3.32 4.18
C PHE A 199 -0.86 -3.69 3.44
N SER A 200 0.28 -3.38 4.05
CA SER A 200 1.62 -3.72 3.55
C SER A 200 1.89 -5.23 3.53
N GLU A 201 1.14 -5.98 4.34
CA GLU A 201 1.30 -7.40 4.53
C GLU A 201 0.01 -8.10 4.99
N SER A 202 0.12 -9.42 5.19
CA SER A 202 -0.98 -10.23 5.70
C SER A 202 -1.24 -9.93 7.17
N MET A 203 -2.47 -9.52 7.46
CA MET A 203 -2.94 -9.18 8.79
C MET A 203 -3.57 -10.38 9.48
N ASN A 204 -3.64 -10.35 10.80
CA ASN A 204 -4.47 -11.28 11.56
C ASN A 204 -5.95 -10.93 11.35
N PRO A 205 -6.74 -11.75 10.62
CA PRO A 205 -8.11 -11.42 10.27
C PRO A 205 -9.03 -11.28 11.48
N THR A 206 -8.71 -11.91 12.63
CA THR A 206 -9.54 -11.82 13.84
C THR A 206 -9.47 -10.45 14.51
N THR A 207 -8.47 -9.63 14.17
CA THR A 207 -8.31 -8.27 14.69
C THR A 207 -8.97 -7.21 13.80
N ILE A 208 -9.38 -7.58 12.58
CA ILE A 208 -10.03 -6.68 11.61
C ILE A 208 -11.54 -6.83 11.73
N THR A 209 -12.17 -5.90 12.44
CA THR A 209 -13.60 -5.95 12.79
C THR A 209 -14.23 -4.56 12.72
N ASN A 210 -15.53 -4.47 13.00
CA ASN A 210 -16.25 -3.19 13.06
C ASN A 210 -15.78 -2.25 14.20
N THR A 211 -14.93 -2.70 15.13
CA THR A 211 -14.33 -1.83 16.16
C THR A 211 -12.95 -1.31 15.77
N THR A 212 -12.29 -1.94 14.79
CA THR A 212 -10.94 -1.60 14.35
C THR A 212 -10.91 -1.02 12.95
N PHE A 213 -11.92 -1.25 12.11
CA PHE A 213 -12.22 -0.48 10.91
C PHE A 213 -13.58 0.19 11.08
N THR A 214 -13.54 1.50 11.37
CA THR A 214 -14.71 2.30 11.71
C THR A 214 -14.98 3.40 10.68
N LEU A 215 -16.23 3.84 10.61
CA LEU A 215 -16.68 4.96 9.77
C LEU A 215 -17.60 5.88 10.58
N HIS A 216 -17.36 7.19 10.52
CA HIS A 216 -18.12 8.20 11.26
C HIS A 216 -18.55 9.36 10.35
N SER A 217 -19.74 9.90 10.61
CA SER A 217 -20.18 11.22 10.13
C SER A 217 -20.21 12.18 11.32
N GLY A 218 -19.20 13.06 11.42
CA GLY A 218 -18.95 13.82 12.65
C GLY A 218 -18.70 12.88 13.83
N ILE A 219 -19.56 12.93 14.84
CA ILE A 219 -19.51 12.04 16.02
C ILE A 219 -20.38 10.78 15.88
N THR A 220 -21.14 10.66 14.79
CA THR A 220 -22.11 9.57 14.61
C THR A 220 -21.44 8.40 13.91
N THR A 221 -21.45 7.21 14.53
CA THR A 221 -20.95 5.99 13.89
C THR A 221 -21.88 5.53 12.78
N VAL A 222 -21.31 5.22 11.62
CA VAL A 222 -22.01 4.55 10.50
C VAL A 222 -21.91 3.06 10.71
N THR A 223 -23.05 2.36 10.71
CA THR A 223 -23.07 0.91 10.82
C THR A 223 -22.70 0.24 9.50
N GLY A 224 -21.88 -0.80 9.57
CA GLY A 224 -21.43 -1.57 8.42
C GLY A 224 -21.02 -2.99 8.79
N THR A 225 -20.54 -3.71 7.79
CA THR A 225 -19.85 -4.99 7.97
C THR A 225 -18.43 -4.85 7.47
N VAL A 226 -17.50 -5.52 8.14
CA VAL A 226 -16.09 -5.57 7.75
C VAL A 226 -15.74 -6.98 7.30
N SER A 227 -15.02 -7.07 6.18
CA SER A 227 -14.42 -8.30 5.68
C SER A 227 -12.94 -8.06 5.38
N TYR A 228 -12.16 -9.12 5.31
CA TYR A 228 -10.73 -9.07 4.99
C TYR A 228 -10.37 -10.21 4.03
N VAL A 229 -9.81 -9.87 2.87
CA VAL A 229 -9.43 -10.82 1.82
C VAL A 229 -8.05 -10.45 1.28
N GLY A 230 -7.14 -11.42 1.23
CA GLY A 230 -5.75 -11.18 0.84
C GLY A 230 -5.08 -10.23 1.83
N VAL A 231 -4.78 -9.01 1.37
CA VAL A 231 -4.23 -7.93 2.18
C VAL A 231 -5.17 -6.73 2.33
N THR A 232 -6.43 -6.85 1.91
CA THR A 232 -7.38 -5.73 1.87
C THR A 232 -8.57 -5.95 2.80
N ALA A 233 -8.81 -5.00 3.69
CA ALA A 233 -10.04 -4.92 4.48
C ALA A 233 -11.10 -4.10 3.71
N THR A 234 -12.35 -4.54 3.76
CA THR A 234 -13.48 -3.86 3.12
C THR A 234 -14.57 -3.58 4.15
N PHE A 235 -14.96 -2.32 4.29
CA PHE A 235 -16.10 -1.88 5.08
C PHE A 235 -17.29 -1.61 4.15
N VAL A 236 -18.39 -2.31 4.37
CA VAL A 236 -19.64 -2.19 3.62
C VAL A 236 -20.69 -1.52 4.51
N PRO A 237 -21.06 -0.24 4.24
CA PRO A 237 -22.16 0.41 4.95
C PRO A 237 -23.47 -0.39 4.81
N VAL A 238 -24.25 -0.51 5.89
CA VAL A 238 -25.54 -1.24 5.85
C VAL A 238 -26.59 -0.50 5.01
N SER A 239 -26.50 0.83 4.95
CA SER A 239 -27.33 1.70 4.13
C SER A 239 -26.45 2.61 3.29
N ALA A 240 -27.01 3.14 2.19
CA ALA A 240 -26.36 4.20 1.43
C ALA A 240 -25.97 5.36 2.36
N LEU A 241 -24.81 5.93 2.09
CA LEU A 241 -24.29 7.10 2.79
C LEU A 241 -25.15 8.33 2.48
N THR A 242 -25.13 9.33 3.36
CA THR A 242 -25.84 10.59 3.15
C THR A 242 -25.09 11.44 2.13
N THR A 243 -25.81 12.17 1.28
CA THR A 243 -25.22 13.03 0.24
C THR A 243 -24.47 14.22 0.83
N SER A 244 -23.48 14.76 0.12
CA SER A 244 -22.74 15.99 0.50
C SER A 244 -22.22 15.98 1.94
N THR A 245 -21.85 14.81 2.45
CA THR A 245 -21.50 14.61 3.86
C THR A 245 -20.04 14.21 3.99
N LEU A 246 -19.32 14.87 4.90
CA LEU A 246 -17.97 14.49 5.29
C LEU A 246 -18.00 13.26 6.19
N TYR A 247 -17.26 12.24 5.80
CA TYR A 247 -17.03 11.03 6.55
C TYR A 247 -15.57 10.90 6.96
N THR A 248 -15.35 10.30 8.12
CA THR A 248 -14.03 9.93 8.65
C THR A 248 -13.97 8.44 8.86
N ALA A 249 -13.08 7.78 8.13
CA ALA A 249 -12.79 6.37 8.32
C ALA A 249 -11.50 6.19 9.13
N THR A 250 -11.40 5.10 9.88
CA THR A 250 -10.25 4.83 10.74
C THR A 250 -9.94 3.35 10.81
N ILE A 251 -8.69 2.99 10.52
CA ILE A 251 -8.08 1.74 10.99
C ILE A 251 -7.36 2.04 12.31
N THR A 252 -7.71 1.35 13.39
CA THR A 252 -7.13 1.59 14.72
C THR A 252 -5.87 0.77 14.96
N THR A 253 -5.05 1.15 15.94
CA THR A 253 -3.89 0.35 16.42
C THR A 253 -4.26 -1.03 16.99
N GLY A 254 -5.56 -1.35 17.10
CA GLY A 254 -6.03 -2.66 17.51
C GLY A 254 -5.92 -3.74 16.43
N VAL A 255 -5.63 -3.39 15.18
CA VAL A 255 -5.31 -4.39 14.14
C VAL A 255 -3.85 -4.84 14.28
N THR A 256 -3.60 -6.15 14.17
CA THR A 256 -2.25 -6.72 14.21
C THR A 256 -1.98 -7.58 12.99
N ASP A 257 -0.71 -7.74 12.66
CA ASP A 257 -0.27 -8.76 11.71
C ASP A 257 -0.32 -10.19 12.31
N LEU A 258 0.18 -11.17 11.57
CA LEU A 258 0.28 -12.56 12.01
C LEU A 258 1.38 -12.79 13.07
N ALA A 259 2.37 -11.91 13.17
CA ALA A 259 3.41 -11.94 14.20
C ALA A 259 2.91 -11.35 15.53
N GLY A 260 1.87 -10.51 15.48
CA GLY A 260 1.30 -9.79 16.62
C GLY A 260 1.68 -8.31 16.67
N ASP A 261 2.34 -7.78 15.64
CA ASP A 261 2.69 -6.36 15.56
C ASP A 261 1.48 -5.53 15.14
N SER A 262 1.19 -4.48 15.92
CA SER A 262 0.12 -3.53 15.62
C SER A 262 0.56 -2.51 14.58
N ILE A 263 -0.40 -1.93 13.84
CA ILE A 263 -0.10 -0.69 13.11
C ILE A 263 0.35 0.39 14.11
N ALA A 264 1.36 1.18 13.75
CA ALA A 264 2.03 2.08 14.70
C ALA A 264 1.12 3.21 15.23
N THR A 265 0.23 3.72 14.39
CA THR A 265 -0.74 4.77 14.73
C THR A 265 -2.07 4.51 14.03
N ASN A 266 -3.16 5.09 14.55
CA ASN A 266 -4.45 5.03 13.86
C ASN A 266 -4.29 5.63 12.45
N HIS A 267 -4.63 4.85 11.43
CA HIS A 267 -4.71 5.36 10.07
C HIS A 267 -6.08 6.01 9.86
N VAL A 268 -6.11 7.33 9.73
CA VAL A 268 -7.34 8.12 9.60
C VAL A 268 -7.36 8.80 8.24
N TRP A 269 -8.48 8.66 7.53
CA TRP A 269 -8.72 9.39 6.28
C TRP A 269 -10.16 9.89 6.22
N THR A 270 -10.37 10.94 5.44
CA THR A 270 -11.69 11.53 5.23
C THR A 270 -12.10 11.48 3.78
N PHE A 271 -13.40 11.59 3.52
CA PHE A 271 -13.94 11.78 2.18
C PHE A 271 -15.32 12.45 2.26
N THR A 272 -15.74 13.11 1.19
CA THR A 272 -17.04 13.77 1.08
C THR A 272 -17.86 13.10 0.00
N THR A 273 -19.07 12.67 0.35
CA THR A 273 -20.00 12.08 -0.61
C THR A 273 -20.57 13.10 -1.59
N GLY A 274 -20.90 12.65 -2.81
CA GLY A 274 -21.63 13.41 -3.82
C GLY A 274 -23.14 13.29 -3.66
N ALA A 275 -23.87 13.66 -4.73
CA ALA A 275 -25.34 13.66 -4.75
C ALA A 275 -25.95 12.36 -5.31
N SER A 276 -25.16 11.48 -5.93
CA SER A 276 -25.67 10.34 -6.70
C SER A 276 -25.03 9.00 -6.31
N THR A 277 -25.71 7.94 -6.74
CA THR A 277 -25.16 6.58 -6.75
C THR A 277 -24.30 6.37 -7.98
N ASP A 278 -23.28 5.52 -7.86
CA ASP A 278 -22.49 5.04 -8.98
C ASP A 278 -23.18 3.83 -9.61
N THR A 279 -23.59 3.99 -10.87
CA THR A 279 -24.22 2.96 -11.70
C THR A 279 -23.34 2.53 -12.88
N ILE A 280 -22.10 3.03 -12.94
CA ILE A 280 -21.17 2.77 -14.04
C ILE A 280 -20.51 1.42 -13.81
N LYS A 281 -20.83 0.46 -14.68
CA LYS A 281 -20.28 -0.89 -14.61
C LYS A 281 -18.77 -0.91 -14.86
N PRO A 282 -18.01 -1.77 -14.16
CA PRO A 282 -16.60 -1.96 -14.45
C PRO A 282 -16.38 -2.61 -15.82
N THR A 283 -15.18 -2.42 -16.37
CA THR A 283 -14.65 -3.09 -17.57
C THR A 283 -13.23 -3.58 -17.33
N VAL A 284 -12.81 -4.60 -18.08
CA VAL A 284 -11.41 -5.06 -18.11
C VAL A 284 -10.66 -4.23 -19.15
N SER A 285 -9.66 -3.48 -18.71
CA SER A 285 -8.83 -2.59 -19.53
C SER A 285 -7.70 -3.33 -20.25
N SER A 286 -7.13 -4.37 -19.62
CA SER A 286 -6.04 -5.15 -20.21
C SER A 286 -5.92 -6.55 -19.58
N THR A 287 -5.25 -7.46 -20.29
CA THR A 287 -4.95 -8.82 -19.83
C THR A 287 -3.51 -9.23 -20.13
N VAL A 288 -2.96 -10.08 -19.25
CA VAL A 288 -1.73 -10.83 -19.47
C VAL A 288 -2.03 -12.32 -19.25
N PRO A 289 -1.72 -13.22 -20.18
CA PRO A 289 -1.37 -12.94 -21.56
C PRO A 289 -2.47 -12.14 -22.28
N THR A 290 -2.09 -11.39 -23.30
CA THR A 290 -3.06 -10.68 -24.15
C THR A 290 -3.93 -11.68 -24.92
N ASN A 291 -5.13 -11.26 -25.31
CA ASN A 291 -6.04 -12.14 -26.06
C ASN A 291 -5.40 -12.66 -27.36
N ASN A 292 -5.51 -13.96 -27.58
CA ASN A 292 -4.90 -14.74 -28.66
C ASN A 292 -3.36 -14.78 -28.64
N ALA A 293 -2.71 -14.49 -27.51
CA ALA A 293 -1.27 -14.68 -27.39
C ALA A 293 -0.86 -16.14 -27.65
N SER A 294 0.28 -16.34 -28.31
CA SER A 294 0.87 -17.65 -28.59
C SER A 294 2.25 -17.77 -27.97
N GLY A 295 2.70 -18.99 -27.66
CA GLY A 295 4.03 -19.21 -27.10
C GLY A 295 4.14 -18.72 -25.65
N VAL A 296 3.02 -18.65 -24.92
CA VAL A 296 3.01 -18.23 -23.52
C VAL A 296 3.78 -19.25 -22.67
N PRO A 297 4.73 -18.83 -21.82
CA PRO A 297 5.45 -19.75 -20.95
C PRO A 297 4.52 -20.59 -20.07
N ILE A 298 4.87 -21.87 -19.85
CA ILE A 298 3.99 -22.79 -19.12
C ILE A 298 3.83 -22.46 -17.63
N ASN A 299 4.73 -21.67 -17.04
CA ASN A 299 4.66 -21.19 -15.67
C ASN A 299 4.04 -19.79 -15.54
N SER A 300 3.44 -19.24 -16.61
CA SER A 300 2.81 -17.93 -16.56
C SER A 300 1.55 -17.94 -15.71
N GLN A 301 1.51 -17.02 -14.74
CA GLN A 301 0.29 -16.51 -14.13
C GLN A 301 -0.44 -15.59 -15.11
N LEU A 302 -1.73 -15.41 -14.87
CA LEU A 302 -2.59 -14.53 -15.64
C LEU A 302 -2.87 -13.26 -14.83
N ALA A 303 -3.09 -12.14 -15.52
CA ALA A 303 -3.52 -10.88 -14.93
C ALA A 303 -4.66 -10.26 -15.76
N ALA A 304 -5.60 -9.61 -15.07
CA ALA A 304 -6.65 -8.79 -15.66
C ALA A 304 -6.74 -7.46 -14.90
N THR A 305 -6.50 -6.34 -15.59
CA THR A 305 -6.58 -5.00 -14.99
C THR A 305 -7.92 -4.36 -15.33
N PHE A 306 -8.62 -3.84 -14.33
CA PHE A 306 -9.92 -3.18 -14.47
C PHE A 306 -9.77 -1.67 -14.69
N ASN A 307 -10.83 -1.02 -15.16
CA ASN A 307 -10.87 0.44 -15.33
C ASN A 307 -11.20 1.21 -14.04
N LYS A 308 -11.53 0.50 -12.96
CA LYS A 308 -11.86 1.05 -11.64
C LYS A 308 -11.64 -0.02 -10.56
N ALA A 309 -11.58 0.43 -9.31
CA ALA A 309 -11.42 -0.45 -8.16
C ALA A 309 -12.59 -1.44 -8.03
N MET A 310 -12.24 -2.72 -7.92
CA MET A 310 -13.15 -3.84 -7.70
C MET A 310 -13.30 -4.17 -6.22
N ASN A 311 -14.41 -4.80 -5.85
CA ASN A 311 -14.56 -5.39 -4.53
C ASN A 311 -13.76 -6.70 -4.46
N PRO A 312 -12.68 -6.78 -3.65
CA PRO A 312 -11.82 -7.95 -3.58
C PRO A 312 -12.57 -9.23 -3.17
N ALA A 313 -13.64 -9.12 -2.37
CA ALA A 313 -14.44 -10.27 -1.95
C ALA A 313 -15.23 -10.92 -3.11
N THR A 314 -15.38 -10.22 -4.23
CA THR A 314 -16.05 -10.72 -5.44
C THR A 314 -15.07 -11.23 -6.50
N ILE A 315 -13.76 -11.05 -6.29
CA ILE A 315 -12.71 -11.54 -7.18
C ILE A 315 -12.12 -12.82 -6.57
N THR A 316 -12.62 -13.97 -7.01
CA THR A 316 -12.32 -15.28 -6.43
C THR A 316 -12.12 -16.33 -7.52
N ASN A 317 -11.78 -17.56 -7.14
CA ASN A 317 -11.70 -18.71 -8.06
C ASN A 317 -13.02 -19.07 -8.75
N THR A 318 -14.17 -18.49 -8.34
CA THR A 318 -15.44 -18.68 -9.05
C THR A 318 -15.71 -17.58 -10.07
N THR A 319 -15.08 -16.40 -9.90
CA THR A 319 -15.29 -15.25 -10.79
C THR A 319 -14.12 -14.99 -11.72
N PHE A 320 -12.90 -15.47 -11.41
CA PHE A 320 -11.77 -15.53 -12.32
C PHE A 320 -11.37 -17.00 -12.49
N THR A 321 -11.68 -17.56 -13.66
CA THR A 321 -11.49 -18.98 -13.99
C THR A 321 -10.57 -19.17 -15.18
N LEU A 322 -9.94 -20.34 -15.25
CA LEU A 322 -9.10 -20.78 -16.35
C LEU A 322 -9.47 -22.21 -16.75
N GLN A 323 -9.64 -22.46 -18.05
CA GLN A 323 -10.02 -23.77 -18.59
C GLN A 323 -9.21 -24.13 -19.83
N HIS A 324 -9.02 -25.42 -20.10
CA HIS A 324 -8.64 -25.92 -21.42
C HIS A 324 -9.69 -26.94 -21.89
N GLY A 325 -10.36 -26.65 -23.00
CA GLY A 325 -11.58 -27.38 -23.37
C GLY A 325 -12.65 -27.24 -22.29
N ILE A 326 -13.05 -28.34 -21.67
CA ILE A 326 -14.02 -28.37 -20.56
C ILE A 326 -13.35 -28.55 -19.18
N THR A 327 -12.03 -28.69 -19.14
CA THR A 327 -11.29 -28.99 -17.92
C THR A 327 -10.89 -27.70 -17.24
N THR A 328 -11.32 -27.51 -15.99
CA THR A 328 -10.91 -26.39 -15.15
C THR A 328 -9.47 -26.56 -14.67
N VAL A 329 -8.66 -25.53 -14.84
CA VAL A 329 -7.34 -25.41 -14.23
C VAL A 329 -7.50 -24.89 -12.82
N THR A 330 -6.92 -25.56 -11.84
CA THR A 330 -6.90 -25.09 -10.46
C THR A 330 -5.81 -24.06 -10.26
N GLY A 331 -6.12 -23.02 -9.48
CA GLY A 331 -5.20 -21.93 -9.17
C GLY A 331 -5.67 -21.14 -7.96
N THR A 332 -4.90 -20.11 -7.63
CA THR A 332 -5.24 -19.12 -6.62
C THR A 332 -5.49 -17.78 -7.30
N VAL A 333 -6.54 -17.08 -6.88
CA VAL A 333 -6.86 -15.73 -7.33
C VAL A 333 -6.44 -14.73 -6.26
N SER A 334 -5.78 -13.66 -6.67
CA SER A 334 -5.53 -12.49 -5.83
C SER A 334 -5.95 -11.20 -6.54
N TYR A 335 -6.14 -10.12 -5.79
CA TYR A 335 -6.52 -8.82 -6.32
C TYR A 335 -5.78 -7.72 -5.55
N VAL A 336 -4.98 -6.93 -6.27
CA VAL A 336 -4.17 -5.84 -5.69
C VAL A 336 -4.25 -4.61 -6.61
N GLY A 337 -4.52 -3.45 -6.03
CA GLY A 337 -4.80 -2.22 -6.78
C GLY A 337 -6.03 -2.40 -7.67
N ASP A 338 -5.83 -2.34 -8.99
CA ASP A 338 -6.86 -2.57 -10.01
C ASP A 338 -6.66 -3.89 -10.78
N THR A 339 -5.77 -4.77 -10.33
CA THR A 339 -5.37 -5.98 -11.08
C THR A 339 -5.70 -7.24 -10.31
N ALA A 340 -6.54 -8.09 -10.93
CA ALA A 340 -6.73 -9.48 -10.51
C ALA A 340 -5.64 -10.36 -11.14
N THR A 341 -5.10 -11.30 -10.38
CA THR A 341 -4.19 -12.32 -10.89
C THR A 341 -4.73 -13.72 -10.62
N PHE A 342 -4.46 -14.63 -11.54
CA PHE A 342 -4.74 -16.07 -11.39
C PHE A 342 -3.42 -16.82 -11.51
N ALA A 343 -2.99 -17.48 -10.44
CA ALA A 343 -1.79 -18.28 -10.39
C ALA A 343 -2.14 -19.78 -10.45
N PRO A 344 -1.86 -20.49 -11.55
CA PRO A 344 -2.04 -21.93 -11.61
C PRO A 344 -1.22 -22.66 -10.54
N VAL A 345 -1.78 -23.71 -9.92
CA VAL A 345 -1.07 -24.49 -8.88
C VAL A 345 0.11 -25.31 -9.45
N SER A 346 0.11 -25.55 -10.76
CA SER A 346 1.13 -26.27 -11.50
C SER A 346 1.34 -25.62 -12.86
N ASN A 347 2.49 -25.87 -13.47
CA ASN A 347 2.72 -25.47 -14.86
C ASN A 347 1.58 -25.96 -15.76
N LEU A 348 1.17 -25.08 -16.67
CA LEU A 348 0.22 -25.36 -17.72
C LEU A 348 0.79 -26.40 -18.70
N ALA A 349 -0.08 -27.10 -19.42
CA ALA A 349 0.34 -28.03 -20.47
C ALA A 349 0.95 -27.25 -21.65
N THR A 350 1.91 -27.85 -22.34
CA THR A 350 2.56 -27.24 -23.51
C THR A 350 1.64 -27.18 -24.72
N SER A 351 1.86 -26.23 -25.62
CA SER A 351 1.14 -26.12 -26.90
C SER A 351 -0.40 -26.24 -26.78
N THR A 352 -0.97 -25.73 -25.68
CA THR A 352 -2.37 -25.93 -25.30
C THR A 352 -3.13 -24.61 -25.30
N LEU A 353 -4.31 -24.61 -25.91
CA LEU A 353 -5.23 -23.47 -25.89
C LEU A 353 -5.96 -23.41 -24.54
N TYR A 354 -5.83 -22.28 -23.86
CA TYR A 354 -6.52 -21.97 -22.63
C TYR A 354 -7.52 -20.83 -22.84
N THR A 355 -8.64 -20.90 -22.12
CA THR A 355 -9.67 -19.87 -22.04
C THR A 355 -9.76 -19.38 -20.61
N ALA A 356 -9.51 -18.10 -20.42
CA ALA A 356 -9.70 -17.43 -19.14
C ALA A 356 -11.01 -16.63 -19.16
N THR A 357 -11.66 -16.51 -18.01
CA THR A 357 -12.94 -15.81 -17.89
C THR A 357 -13.03 -15.04 -16.58
N ILE A 358 -13.32 -13.73 -16.68
CA ILE A 358 -13.89 -12.96 -15.57
C ILE A 358 -15.42 -12.95 -15.72
N THR A 359 -16.14 -13.49 -14.76
CA THR A 359 -17.60 -13.60 -14.82
C THR A 359 -18.31 -12.31 -14.40
N THR A 360 -19.60 -12.19 -14.70
CA THR A 360 -20.47 -11.13 -14.15
C THR A 360 -20.65 -11.17 -12.64
N GLY A 361 -20.10 -12.16 -11.93
CA GLY A 361 -20.04 -12.15 -10.47
C GLY A 361 -19.03 -11.16 -9.89
N ALA A 362 -18.07 -10.69 -10.70
CA ALA A 362 -17.11 -9.65 -10.31
C ALA A 362 -17.80 -8.28 -10.25
N MET A 363 -17.73 -7.61 -9.10
CA MET A 363 -18.40 -6.33 -8.84
C MET A 363 -17.42 -5.26 -8.39
N ASP A 364 -17.72 -4.00 -8.71
CA ASP A 364 -16.99 -2.85 -8.17
C ASP A 364 -17.37 -2.54 -6.71
N LEU A 365 -16.70 -1.54 -6.12
CA LEU A 365 -16.99 -1.07 -4.75
C LEU A 365 -18.38 -0.44 -4.60
N ALA A 366 -19.07 -0.08 -5.68
CA ALA A 366 -20.43 0.44 -5.67
C ALA A 366 -21.49 -0.67 -5.86
N GLY A 367 -21.06 -1.93 -6.05
CA GLY A 367 -21.93 -3.08 -6.27
C GLY A 367 -22.32 -3.30 -7.73
N ASN A 368 -21.71 -2.60 -8.69
CA ASN A 368 -21.98 -2.82 -10.11
C ASN A 368 -21.17 -4.01 -10.62
N ALA A 369 -21.88 -5.01 -11.17
CA ALA A 369 -21.28 -6.16 -11.84
C ALA A 369 -20.76 -5.82 -13.25
N LEU A 370 -19.78 -6.58 -13.74
CA LEU A 370 -19.45 -6.59 -15.17
C LEU A 370 -20.72 -6.80 -16.02
N ALA A 371 -20.80 -6.09 -17.15
CA ALA A 371 -21.98 -6.15 -18.02
C ALA A 371 -22.21 -7.54 -18.63
N THR A 372 -21.12 -8.22 -19.00
CA THR A 372 -21.07 -9.58 -19.55
C THR A 372 -19.79 -10.26 -19.06
N ASN A 373 -19.70 -11.59 -19.19
CA ASN A 373 -18.45 -12.30 -18.91
C ASN A 373 -17.35 -11.78 -19.86
N PHE A 374 -16.21 -11.39 -19.30
CA PHE A 374 -15.04 -11.04 -20.07
C PHE A 374 -14.22 -12.32 -20.34
N VAL A 375 -14.08 -12.70 -21.60
CA VAL A 375 -13.45 -13.96 -22.02
C VAL A 375 -12.29 -13.67 -22.95
N TRP A 376 -11.15 -14.31 -22.70
CA TRP A 376 -9.99 -14.25 -23.59
C TRP A 376 -9.28 -15.60 -23.65
N THR A 377 -8.51 -15.80 -24.71
CA THR A 377 -7.77 -17.06 -24.92
C THR A 377 -6.28 -16.81 -25.12
N PHE A 378 -5.47 -17.84 -24.89
CA PHE A 378 -4.04 -17.85 -25.21
C PHE A 378 -3.56 -19.29 -25.41
N THR A 379 -2.45 -19.46 -26.12
CA THR A 379 -1.81 -20.77 -26.36
C THR A 379 -0.43 -20.80 -25.72
N THR A 380 -0.18 -21.80 -24.88
CA THR A 380 1.13 -22.03 -24.26
C THR A 380 2.20 -22.46 -25.28
N GLY A 381 3.46 -22.17 -24.98
CA GLY A 381 4.62 -22.67 -25.69
C GLY A 381 5.13 -24.00 -25.12
N ASP A 382 6.42 -24.27 -25.33
CA ASP A 382 7.05 -25.55 -24.98
C ASP A 382 7.89 -25.51 -23.69
N SER A 383 8.13 -24.32 -23.13
CA SER A 383 9.03 -24.15 -21.98
C SER A 383 8.53 -23.15 -20.94
N ALA A 384 9.08 -23.26 -19.73
CA ALA A 384 8.92 -22.26 -18.69
C ALA A 384 9.83 -21.05 -18.97
N ASP A 385 9.42 -19.87 -18.49
CA ASP A 385 10.25 -18.68 -18.44
C ASP A 385 11.07 -18.70 -17.15
N THR A 386 12.39 -18.73 -17.29
CA THR A 386 13.36 -18.74 -16.18
C THR A 386 14.21 -17.48 -16.13
N ASN A 387 13.86 -16.44 -16.89
CA ASN A 387 14.64 -15.20 -16.94
C ASN A 387 14.18 -14.25 -15.83
N SER A 388 15.11 -13.78 -14.99
CA SER A 388 14.80 -12.73 -14.02
C SER A 388 14.36 -11.42 -14.68
N PRO A 389 13.39 -10.69 -14.09
CA PRO A 389 13.14 -9.30 -14.45
C PRO A 389 14.34 -8.40 -14.14
N THR A 390 14.39 -7.24 -14.77
CA THR A 390 15.41 -6.20 -14.58
C THR A 390 14.77 -4.83 -14.45
N VAL A 391 15.45 -3.90 -13.75
CA VAL A 391 15.07 -2.49 -13.72
C VAL A 391 15.64 -1.79 -14.96
N ILE A 392 14.78 -1.11 -15.72
CA ILE A 392 15.14 -0.37 -16.93
C ILE A 392 15.57 1.05 -16.59
N VAL A 393 14.77 1.76 -15.79
CA VAL A 393 15.00 3.16 -15.41
C VAL A 393 14.35 3.45 -14.06
N THR A 394 14.90 4.40 -13.32
CA THR A 394 14.31 4.93 -12.09
C THR A 394 14.07 6.43 -12.18
N ASN A 395 13.09 6.93 -11.44
CA ASN A 395 12.85 8.36 -11.25
C ASN A 395 12.62 8.64 -9.75
N PRO A 396 13.49 9.38 -9.04
CA PRO A 396 14.71 9.99 -9.54
C PRO A 396 15.71 8.97 -10.10
N THR A 397 16.52 9.41 -11.07
CA THR A 397 17.63 8.61 -11.56
C THR A 397 18.71 8.50 -10.48
N ASN A 398 19.57 7.49 -10.59
CA ASN A 398 20.60 7.25 -9.58
C ASN A 398 21.55 8.44 -9.45
N MET A 399 21.72 8.93 -8.23
CA MET A 399 22.50 10.10 -7.82
C MET A 399 21.91 11.45 -8.24
N ASP A 400 20.62 11.51 -8.60
CA ASP A 400 19.95 12.79 -8.84
C ASP A 400 20.06 13.72 -7.62
N VAL A 401 20.18 15.02 -7.89
CA VAL A 401 20.26 16.09 -6.88
C VAL A 401 19.14 17.10 -7.09
N ASN A 402 18.83 17.89 -6.06
CA ASN A 402 17.74 18.87 -6.07
C ASN A 402 16.36 18.26 -6.33
N VAL A 403 16.16 17.00 -5.94
CA VAL A 403 14.87 16.32 -6.03
C VAL A 403 13.84 17.00 -5.11
N ALA A 404 12.60 17.13 -5.58
CA ALA A 404 11.55 17.77 -4.80
C ALA A 404 11.21 16.99 -3.52
N LEU A 405 10.79 17.71 -2.47
CA LEU A 405 10.49 17.07 -1.18
C LEU A 405 9.29 16.11 -1.25
N ASN A 406 8.37 16.32 -2.19
CA ASN A 406 7.17 15.50 -2.41
C ASN A 406 7.31 14.55 -3.62
N GLN A 407 8.53 14.12 -3.95
CA GLN A 407 8.77 13.27 -5.13
C GLN A 407 8.27 11.83 -4.90
N THR A 408 7.44 11.32 -5.82
CA THR A 408 7.15 9.88 -5.97
C THR A 408 8.35 9.18 -6.62
N LEU A 409 8.74 8.03 -6.08
CA LEU A 409 9.95 7.28 -6.45
C LEU A 409 9.57 6.08 -7.32
N ASN A 410 9.98 6.07 -8.58
CA ASN A 410 9.54 5.09 -9.57
C ASN A 410 10.69 4.21 -10.03
N ALA A 411 10.36 2.96 -10.35
CA ALA A 411 11.21 2.02 -11.07
C ALA A 411 10.40 1.35 -12.18
N THR A 412 10.88 1.42 -13.42
CA THR A 412 10.30 0.72 -14.57
C THR A 412 10.98 -0.64 -14.74
N LEU A 413 10.19 -1.71 -14.87
CA LEU A 413 10.67 -3.09 -14.95
C LEU A 413 10.59 -3.63 -16.39
N SER A 414 11.46 -4.57 -16.74
CA SER A 414 11.49 -5.16 -18.08
C SER A 414 10.33 -6.09 -18.40
N LYS A 415 9.71 -6.68 -17.37
CA LYS A 415 8.61 -7.64 -17.50
C LYS A 415 7.35 -7.17 -16.76
N ALA A 416 6.22 -7.76 -17.13
CA ALA A 416 5.00 -7.65 -16.33
C ALA A 416 5.25 -8.37 -14.99
N MET A 417 5.00 -7.66 -13.90
CA MET A 417 5.28 -8.11 -12.55
C MET A 417 4.02 -8.62 -11.87
N ASP A 418 4.20 -9.53 -10.92
CA ASP A 418 3.14 -9.93 -10.01
C ASP A 418 2.89 -8.79 -9.00
N PRO A 419 1.74 -8.08 -9.09
CA PRO A 419 1.46 -6.94 -8.22
C PRO A 419 1.45 -7.32 -6.73
N ALA A 420 1.15 -8.58 -6.38
CA ALA A 420 1.15 -9.04 -4.99
C ALA A 420 2.57 -9.08 -4.39
N THR A 421 3.61 -9.03 -5.22
CA THR A 421 5.01 -8.97 -4.75
C THR A 421 5.56 -7.54 -4.68
N ILE A 422 4.80 -6.54 -5.12
CA ILE A 422 5.21 -5.14 -5.17
C ILE A 422 4.61 -4.43 -3.97
N THR A 423 5.26 -4.59 -2.82
CA THR A 423 4.83 -4.07 -1.53
C THR A 423 5.96 -3.26 -0.89
N THR A 424 5.67 -2.56 0.21
CA THR A 424 6.69 -1.84 1.01
C THR A 424 7.76 -2.77 1.57
N ASN A 425 7.45 -4.07 1.76
CA ASN A 425 8.42 -5.08 2.20
C ASN A 425 9.45 -5.42 1.11
N ASN A 426 9.18 -5.06 -0.13
CA ASN A 426 10.07 -5.33 -1.25
C ASN A 426 10.59 -4.05 -1.93
N PHE A 427 9.98 -2.89 -1.66
CA PHE A 427 10.43 -1.57 -2.11
C PHE A 427 10.68 -0.68 -0.89
N HIS A 428 11.91 -0.74 -0.37
CA HIS A 428 12.32 0.03 0.79
C HIS A 428 12.92 1.38 0.40
N VAL A 429 12.65 2.38 1.23
CA VAL A 429 13.26 3.71 1.13
C VAL A 429 13.82 4.09 2.49
N THR A 430 15.10 4.44 2.51
CA THR A 430 15.82 4.78 3.75
C THR A 430 16.53 6.13 3.62
N GLY A 431 16.53 6.91 4.69
CA GLY A 431 17.33 8.12 4.85
C GLY A 431 18.68 7.86 5.53
N PRO A 432 19.37 8.92 5.96
CA PRO A 432 20.65 8.82 6.67
C PRO A 432 20.56 7.91 7.90
N GLY A 433 21.60 7.11 8.13
CA GLY A 433 21.65 6.17 9.25
C GLY A 433 20.70 4.97 9.14
N GLY A 434 20.07 4.75 7.98
CA GLY A 434 19.14 3.64 7.76
C GLY A 434 17.72 3.91 8.25
N ALA A 435 17.38 5.16 8.55
CA ALA A 435 16.03 5.53 8.98
C ALA A 435 15.00 5.21 7.89
N ILE A 436 13.96 4.44 8.23
CA ILE A 436 12.90 4.04 7.29
C ILE A 436 12.06 5.27 6.91
N VAL A 437 11.78 5.43 5.62
CA VAL A 437 10.79 6.37 5.12
C VAL A 437 9.49 5.61 4.92
N ASN A 438 8.44 6.03 5.61
CA ASN A 438 7.11 5.46 5.43
C ASN A 438 6.50 5.98 4.13
N GLY A 439 5.73 5.13 3.44
CA GLY A 439 5.07 5.48 2.20
C GLY A 439 4.15 4.38 1.69
N MET A 440 3.54 4.64 0.54
CA MET A 440 2.67 3.70 -0.16
C MET A 440 3.38 3.18 -1.40
N VAL A 441 3.19 1.91 -1.72
CA VAL A 441 3.70 1.31 -2.96
C VAL A 441 2.54 0.98 -3.88
N ALA A 442 2.69 1.31 -5.17
CA ALA A 442 1.76 0.98 -6.23
C ALA A 442 2.50 0.33 -7.40
N TYR A 443 1.79 -0.52 -8.15
CA TYR A 443 2.28 -1.06 -9.41
C TYR A 443 1.29 -0.78 -10.53
N VAL A 444 1.77 -0.20 -11.62
CA VAL A 444 0.97 -0.02 -12.83
C VAL A 444 1.41 -1.01 -13.90
N ALA A 445 0.59 -2.05 -14.06
CA ALA A 445 0.87 -3.18 -14.95
C ALA A 445 1.08 -2.77 -16.41
N ALA A 446 0.35 -1.75 -16.90
CA ALA A 446 0.43 -1.30 -18.28
C ALA A 446 1.82 -0.73 -18.65
N SER A 447 2.43 0.05 -17.75
CA SER A 447 3.75 0.66 -17.94
C SER A 447 4.88 -0.12 -17.26
N LYS A 448 4.55 -1.16 -16.50
CA LYS A 448 5.47 -1.96 -15.67
C LYS A 448 6.22 -1.12 -14.65
N ILE A 449 5.55 -0.15 -14.03
CA ILE A 449 6.19 0.77 -13.09
C ILE A 449 5.76 0.46 -11.67
N ALA A 450 6.74 0.22 -10.80
CA ALA A 450 6.56 0.25 -9.36
C ALA A 450 6.85 1.66 -8.85
N ALA A 451 5.92 2.23 -8.10
CA ALA A 451 5.98 3.59 -7.57
C ALA A 451 5.91 3.55 -6.04
N PHE A 452 6.75 4.31 -5.37
CA PHE A 452 6.73 4.55 -3.92
C PHE A 452 6.43 6.03 -3.66
N THR A 453 5.32 6.31 -2.98
CA THR A 453 4.92 7.67 -2.58
C THR A 453 5.20 7.86 -1.09
N PRO A 454 6.13 8.73 -0.68
CA PRO A 454 6.38 9.03 0.72
C PRO A 454 5.11 9.52 1.43
N ALA A 455 4.86 9.05 2.66
CA ALA A 455 3.68 9.43 3.45
C ALA A 455 3.70 10.90 3.90
N SER A 456 4.89 11.51 3.90
CA SER A 456 5.12 12.92 4.16
C SER A 456 6.24 13.44 3.27
N ASN A 457 6.33 14.76 3.11
CA ASN A 457 7.45 15.39 2.45
C ASN A 457 8.78 14.90 3.06
N LEU A 458 9.70 14.51 2.19
CA LEU A 458 11.06 14.15 2.55
C LEU A 458 11.79 15.38 3.13
N ALA A 459 12.72 15.14 4.05
CA ALA A 459 13.57 16.18 4.60
C ALA A 459 14.42 16.84 3.49
N PRO A 460 14.67 18.17 3.56
CA PRO A 460 15.45 18.89 2.57
C PRO A 460 16.95 18.55 2.62
N ASN A 461 17.65 18.69 1.50
CA ASN A 461 19.10 18.48 1.36
C ASN A 461 19.58 17.14 1.95
N THR A 462 18.76 16.10 1.80
CA THR A 462 18.94 14.79 2.43
C THR A 462 19.07 13.72 1.36
N THR A 463 20.09 12.85 1.50
CA THR A 463 20.26 11.70 0.62
C THR A 463 19.41 10.53 1.10
N TYR A 464 18.63 9.97 0.18
CA TYR A 464 17.84 8.76 0.39
C TYR A 464 18.36 7.63 -0.49
N THR A 465 18.20 6.40 0.00
CA THR A 465 18.53 5.15 -0.70
C THR A 465 17.26 4.33 -0.85
N ASN A 466 16.97 3.96 -2.09
CA ASN A 466 15.88 3.07 -2.46
C ASN A 466 16.44 1.67 -2.74
N THR A 467 15.70 0.64 -2.33
CA THR A 467 16.05 -0.76 -2.57
C THR A 467 14.83 -1.52 -3.05
N LEU A 468 14.90 -2.06 -4.27
CA LEU A 468 14.02 -3.17 -4.69
C LEU A 468 14.69 -4.48 -4.28
N THR A 469 14.00 -5.31 -3.50
CA THR A 469 14.54 -6.59 -3.05
C THR A 469 14.33 -7.69 -4.11
N ILE A 470 15.01 -8.82 -3.94
CA ILE A 470 14.73 -10.06 -4.68
C ILE A 470 13.31 -10.61 -4.46
N GLY A 471 12.50 -9.98 -3.59
CA GLY A 471 11.09 -10.33 -3.42
C GLY A 471 10.21 -9.91 -4.61
N PHE A 472 10.64 -8.95 -5.45
CA PHE A 472 9.96 -8.59 -6.70
C PHE A 472 9.97 -9.77 -7.68
N LYS A 473 8.79 -10.28 -8.05
CA LYS A 473 8.66 -11.39 -9.00
C LYS A 473 7.85 -11.00 -10.23
N ASP A 474 8.25 -11.55 -11.38
CA ASP A 474 7.43 -11.48 -12.59
C ASP A 474 6.22 -12.42 -12.53
N LEU A 475 5.30 -12.30 -13.50
CA LEU A 475 4.14 -13.21 -13.60
C LEU A 475 4.52 -14.66 -13.92
N ALA A 476 5.79 -14.98 -14.19
CA ALA A 476 6.27 -16.36 -14.30
C ALA A 476 6.90 -16.88 -12.98
N GLY A 477 6.91 -16.05 -11.93
CA GLY A 477 7.46 -16.36 -10.62
C GLY A 477 8.96 -16.11 -10.48
N ASN A 478 9.62 -15.52 -11.49
CA ASN A 478 11.05 -15.24 -11.45
C ASN A 478 11.32 -13.97 -10.64
N ALA A 479 12.19 -14.08 -9.64
CA ALA A 479 12.65 -12.96 -8.82
C ALA A 479 13.68 -12.08 -9.56
N LEU A 480 13.82 -10.81 -9.14
CA LEU A 480 15.02 -10.03 -9.45
C LEU A 480 16.28 -10.85 -9.07
N ALA A 481 17.31 -10.82 -9.92
CA ALA A 481 18.52 -11.62 -9.71
C ALA A 481 19.29 -11.22 -8.44
N THR A 482 19.29 -9.93 -8.13
CA THR A 482 19.86 -9.33 -6.92
C THR A 482 18.99 -8.15 -6.50
N ASN A 483 19.15 -7.67 -5.26
CA ASN A 483 18.56 -6.40 -4.86
C ASN A 483 19.06 -5.29 -5.80
N TYR A 484 18.16 -4.39 -6.21
CA TYR A 484 18.49 -3.22 -7.02
C TYR A 484 18.46 -1.97 -6.13
N VAL A 485 19.57 -1.24 -6.08
CA VAL A 485 19.76 -0.12 -5.15
C VAL A 485 20.11 1.15 -5.93
N TRP A 486 19.43 2.25 -5.64
CA TRP A 486 19.78 3.58 -6.17
C TRP A 486 19.55 4.66 -5.12
N SER A 487 20.22 5.79 -5.26
CA SER A 487 20.12 6.92 -4.33
C SER A 487 19.76 8.22 -5.04
N PHE A 488 19.27 9.19 -4.28
CA PHE A 488 19.05 10.57 -4.74
C PHE A 488 19.15 11.54 -3.56
N THR A 489 19.33 12.83 -3.83
CA THR A 489 19.41 13.88 -2.83
C THR A 489 18.33 14.93 -3.07
N THR A 490 17.51 15.16 -2.05
CA THR A 490 16.47 16.20 -2.08
C THR A 490 17.08 17.59 -2.12
N GLY A 491 16.39 18.53 -2.75
CA GLY A 491 16.67 19.97 -2.63
C GLY A 491 15.97 20.57 -1.41
N SER A 492 15.52 21.82 -1.53
CA SER A 492 14.79 22.54 -0.46
C SER A 492 13.33 22.85 -0.81
N GLN A 493 12.85 22.44 -1.98
CA GLN A 493 11.57 22.87 -2.53
C GLN A 493 10.59 21.70 -2.65
N ILE A 494 9.32 21.95 -2.31
CA ILE A 494 8.20 21.10 -2.73
C ILE A 494 7.93 21.41 -4.21
N ASN A 495 7.67 20.39 -5.01
CA ASN A 495 7.20 20.56 -6.37
C ASN A 495 5.68 20.73 -6.36
N SER A 496 5.23 21.98 -6.29
CA SER A 496 3.82 22.35 -6.37
C SER A 496 3.15 21.92 -7.69
N ASN A 497 3.92 21.59 -8.72
CA ASN A 497 3.37 21.14 -10.00
C ASN A 497 2.82 19.71 -9.96
N ASN A 498 3.27 18.91 -9.00
CA ASN A 498 2.73 17.57 -8.75
C ASN A 498 1.45 17.60 -7.89
N MET A 499 1.00 18.79 -7.48
CA MET A 499 -0.27 18.96 -6.79
C MET A 499 -1.37 19.25 -7.80
N SER A 500 -2.55 18.67 -7.60
CA SER A 500 -3.71 18.95 -8.45
C SER A 500 -4.06 20.44 -8.40
N ILE A 501 -4.56 21.02 -9.51
CA ILE A 501 -5.14 22.36 -9.48
C ILE A 501 -6.50 22.28 -8.79
N ASN A 502 -6.67 23.03 -7.71
CA ASN A 502 -7.90 22.99 -6.92
C ASN A 502 -9.03 23.74 -7.64
N LEU A 503 -9.95 22.98 -8.26
CA LEU A 503 -11.10 23.53 -8.96
C LEU A 503 -12.22 23.99 -8.00
N GLY A 504 -12.14 23.69 -6.71
CA GLY A 504 -13.16 24.04 -5.72
C GLY A 504 -14.56 23.59 -6.16
N THR A 505 -15.53 24.51 -6.05
CA THR A 505 -16.92 24.25 -6.45
C THR A 505 -17.11 24.13 -7.96
N ALA A 506 -16.13 24.54 -8.80
CA ALA A 506 -16.20 24.29 -10.24
C ALA A 506 -16.07 22.80 -10.60
N SER A 507 -15.55 21.97 -9.69
CA SER A 507 -15.25 20.57 -9.98
C SER A 507 -16.45 19.71 -10.40
N THR A 508 -17.68 20.08 -10.08
CA THR A 508 -18.90 19.33 -10.46
C THR A 508 -19.40 19.65 -11.87
N PHE A 509 -18.92 20.74 -12.48
CA PHE A 509 -19.37 21.21 -13.77
C PHE A 509 -18.62 20.52 -14.93
N ALA A 510 -19.38 20.04 -15.92
CA ALA A 510 -18.86 19.65 -17.22
C ALA A 510 -18.51 20.89 -18.06
N ILE A 511 -19.37 21.92 -17.96
CA ILE A 511 -19.25 23.16 -18.73
C ILE A 511 -19.47 24.36 -17.82
N LEU A 512 -18.55 25.32 -17.85
CA LEU A 512 -18.72 26.67 -17.30
C LEU A 512 -18.40 27.69 -18.39
N ALA A 513 -19.24 28.71 -18.50
CA ALA A 513 -19.00 29.84 -19.38
C ALA A 513 -19.38 31.15 -18.70
N THR A 514 -18.79 32.26 -19.14
CA THR A 514 -19.14 33.59 -18.63
C THR A 514 -20.05 34.41 -19.55
N ALA A 515 -20.04 34.13 -20.85
CA ALA A 515 -20.80 34.85 -21.87
C ALA A 515 -22.05 34.11 -22.34
N ALA A 516 -21.87 32.88 -22.84
CA ALA A 516 -22.95 32.05 -23.37
C ALA A 516 -22.49 30.59 -23.50
N THR A 517 -23.46 29.67 -23.52
CA THR A 517 -23.27 28.32 -24.04
C THR A 517 -24.24 28.11 -25.20
N SER A 518 -23.82 27.42 -26.27
CA SER A 518 -24.64 27.27 -27.47
C SER A 518 -24.29 26.02 -28.29
N GLY A 519 -25.24 25.60 -29.13
CA GLY A 519 -25.10 24.48 -30.05
C GLY A 519 -25.90 23.25 -29.62
N SER A 520 -25.46 22.07 -30.04
CA SER A 520 -26.08 20.79 -29.67
C SER A 520 -25.00 19.78 -29.29
N ALA A 521 -25.24 19.00 -28.26
CA ALA A 521 -24.39 17.93 -27.77
C ALA A 521 -25.09 16.58 -27.94
N ASP A 522 -24.32 15.49 -28.07
CA ASP A 522 -24.88 14.14 -28.01
C ASP A 522 -25.23 13.78 -26.56
N GLN A 523 -24.35 14.15 -25.63
CA GLN A 523 -24.57 14.03 -24.19
C GLN A 523 -23.58 14.89 -23.38
N ILE A 524 -24.07 15.56 -22.34
CA ILE A 524 -23.25 16.22 -21.33
C ILE A 524 -23.50 15.54 -19.98
N ASN A 525 -22.52 14.81 -19.46
CA ASN A 525 -22.59 14.12 -18.18
C ASN A 525 -21.88 14.98 -17.11
N GLY A 526 -22.65 15.87 -16.48
CA GLY A 526 -22.21 16.83 -15.46
C GLY A 526 -22.97 18.15 -15.55
N ASP A 527 -22.76 19.04 -14.56
CA ASP A 527 -23.49 20.30 -14.49
C ASP A 527 -23.05 21.29 -15.58
N VAL A 528 -23.98 22.14 -16.03
CA VAL A 528 -23.72 23.22 -16.99
C VAL A 528 -24.02 24.55 -16.32
N GLY A 529 -23.01 25.42 -16.23
CA GLY A 529 -23.13 26.70 -15.53
C GLY A 529 -22.85 27.91 -16.43
N LEU A 530 -23.63 28.96 -16.26
CA LEU A 530 -23.46 30.26 -16.92
C LEU A 530 -23.60 31.43 -15.94
N HIS A 531 -22.59 32.30 -15.89
CA HIS A 531 -22.62 33.59 -15.17
C HIS A 531 -21.55 34.57 -15.71
N THR A 532 -21.80 35.82 -16.02
CA THR A 532 -23.00 36.64 -15.89
C THR A 532 -23.92 36.57 -17.11
N GLY A 533 -23.55 35.79 -18.13
CA GLY A 533 -24.33 35.61 -19.34
C GLY A 533 -25.76 35.11 -19.11
N SER A 534 -26.61 35.23 -20.13
CA SER A 534 -28.03 34.87 -20.06
C SER A 534 -28.48 33.79 -21.04
N SER A 535 -27.64 33.37 -21.99
CA SER A 535 -27.98 32.37 -23.01
C SER A 535 -27.27 31.05 -22.74
N GLN A 536 -27.95 30.12 -22.08
CA GLN A 536 -27.41 28.76 -21.84
C GLN A 536 -27.57 27.82 -23.06
N GLY A 537 -28.42 28.15 -24.04
CA GLY A 537 -28.39 27.75 -25.47
C GLY A 537 -28.17 26.29 -25.89
N ILE A 538 -27.98 25.35 -24.97
CA ILE A 538 -27.82 23.91 -25.17
C ILE A 538 -29.14 23.26 -24.71
N PRO A 539 -29.77 22.40 -25.51
CA PRO A 539 -31.00 21.72 -25.14
C PRO A 539 -30.89 20.97 -23.79
N PRO A 540 -31.81 21.20 -22.83
CA PRO A 540 -31.78 20.50 -21.53
C PRO A 540 -31.83 18.97 -21.63
N SER A 541 -32.44 18.42 -22.68
CA SER A 541 -32.50 16.97 -22.92
C SER A 541 -31.14 16.33 -23.20
N GLU A 542 -30.14 17.13 -23.57
CA GLU A 542 -28.77 16.68 -23.85
C GLU A 542 -27.89 16.72 -22.58
N ILE A 543 -28.41 17.26 -21.48
CA ILE A 543 -27.67 17.47 -20.22
C ILE A 543 -28.14 16.48 -19.16
N ASN A 544 -27.24 15.58 -18.80
CA ASN A 544 -27.33 14.67 -17.66
C ASN A 544 -26.60 15.30 -16.46
N GLY A 545 -27.21 16.35 -15.92
CA GLY A 545 -26.70 17.19 -14.84
C GLY A 545 -27.65 18.35 -14.55
N THR A 546 -27.25 19.27 -13.67
CA THR A 546 -28.04 20.46 -13.33
C THR A 546 -27.60 21.66 -14.17
N ILE A 547 -28.57 22.44 -14.62
CA ILE A 547 -28.32 23.71 -15.30
C ILE A 547 -28.37 24.84 -14.26
N HIS A 548 -27.26 25.56 -14.12
CA HIS A 548 -27.12 26.69 -13.19
C HIS A 548 -26.91 28.00 -13.96
N VAL A 549 -27.84 28.95 -13.82
CA VAL A 549 -27.75 30.25 -14.51
C VAL A 549 -27.91 31.38 -13.51
N ASN A 550 -26.82 32.11 -13.26
CA ASN A 550 -26.77 33.23 -12.33
C ASN A 550 -27.26 32.93 -10.89
N ASP A 551 -27.20 31.67 -10.45
CA ASP A 551 -27.48 31.26 -9.08
C ASP A 551 -26.21 31.26 -8.20
N SER A 552 -26.39 31.00 -6.90
CA SER A 552 -25.28 30.99 -5.94
C SER A 552 -24.20 29.95 -6.27
N GLU A 553 -24.60 28.80 -6.78
CA GLU A 553 -23.75 27.67 -7.10
C GLU A 553 -22.81 28.00 -8.25
N VAL A 554 -23.32 28.53 -9.37
CA VAL A 554 -22.47 28.94 -10.50
C VAL A 554 -21.62 30.16 -10.17
N ILE A 555 -22.11 31.10 -9.35
CA ILE A 555 -21.31 32.25 -8.89
C ILE A 555 -20.10 31.77 -8.09
N ALA A 556 -20.31 30.85 -7.14
CA ALA A 556 -19.23 30.26 -6.36
C ALA A 556 -18.28 29.43 -7.24
N ALA A 557 -18.81 28.66 -8.20
CA ALA A 557 -18.04 27.88 -9.15
C ALA A 557 -17.11 28.76 -9.99
N GLN A 558 -17.58 29.90 -10.48
CA GLN A 558 -16.74 30.81 -11.26
C GLN A 558 -15.66 31.52 -10.44
N ALA A 559 -15.95 31.86 -9.19
CA ALA A 559 -14.92 32.37 -8.28
C ALA A 559 -13.82 31.31 -8.05
N SER A 560 -14.20 30.04 -7.85
CA SER A 560 -13.27 28.92 -7.73
C SER A 560 -12.47 28.70 -9.03
N LEU A 561 -13.13 28.82 -10.19
CA LEU A 561 -12.50 28.68 -11.50
C LEU A 561 -11.44 29.77 -11.74
N LEU A 562 -11.74 31.03 -11.40
CA LEU A 562 -10.77 32.13 -11.52
C LEU A 562 -9.56 31.91 -10.59
N ALA A 563 -9.79 31.41 -9.38
CA ALA A 563 -8.71 31.05 -8.47
C ALA A 563 -7.83 29.94 -9.04
N ALA A 564 -8.44 28.89 -9.60
CA ALA A 564 -7.75 27.77 -10.24
C ALA A 564 -6.93 28.21 -11.47
N TYR A 565 -7.48 29.07 -12.32
CA TYR A 565 -6.78 29.63 -13.48
C TYR A 565 -5.56 30.44 -13.05
N ASN A 566 -5.72 31.34 -12.07
CA ASN A 566 -4.62 32.15 -11.55
C ASN A 566 -3.54 31.30 -10.87
N GLU A 567 -3.93 30.25 -10.14
CA GLU A 567 -3.01 29.29 -9.54
C GLU A 567 -2.16 28.60 -10.62
N ALA A 568 -2.78 28.10 -11.70
CA ALA A 568 -2.07 27.52 -12.85
C ALA A 568 -1.12 28.54 -13.51
N VAL A 569 -1.58 29.77 -13.75
CA VAL A 569 -0.76 30.86 -14.32
C VAL A 569 0.45 31.19 -13.45
N ASN A 570 0.35 31.06 -12.12
CA ASN A 570 1.44 31.37 -11.20
C ASN A 570 2.46 30.22 -11.01
N ARG A 571 2.15 28.98 -11.42
CA ARG A 571 3.12 27.87 -11.40
C ARG A 571 4.31 28.14 -12.32
N SER A 572 5.54 28.07 -11.79
CA SER A 572 6.77 28.39 -12.57
C SER A 572 7.99 27.54 -12.23
N ALA A 573 8.03 26.89 -11.07
CA ALA A 573 9.15 26.04 -10.66
C ALA A 573 9.30 24.84 -11.62
N SER A 574 10.54 24.47 -11.99
CA SER A 574 10.86 23.29 -12.81
C SER A 574 10.03 23.14 -14.10
N ALA A 575 9.62 24.26 -14.70
CA ALA A 575 8.85 24.26 -15.93
C ALA A 575 9.66 23.65 -17.09
N GLN A 576 9.07 22.67 -17.76
CA GLN A 576 9.57 22.11 -19.00
C GLN A 576 9.06 22.96 -20.18
N THR A 577 9.79 22.94 -21.30
CA THR A 577 9.31 23.56 -22.54
C THR A 577 8.10 22.80 -23.07
N LEU A 578 7.00 23.49 -23.35
CA LEU A 578 5.85 22.93 -24.06
C LEU A 578 6.06 23.14 -25.58
N PRO A 579 6.16 22.06 -26.38
CA PRO A 579 6.25 22.19 -27.84
C PRO A 579 4.98 22.79 -28.44
N GLY A 580 5.11 23.47 -29.58
CA GLY A 580 3.95 24.01 -30.30
C GLY A 580 3.02 22.95 -30.89
N ASN A 581 3.56 21.78 -31.24
CA ASN A 581 2.80 20.59 -31.64
C ASN A 581 3.08 19.44 -30.67
N LEU A 582 2.03 18.84 -30.12
CA LEU A 582 2.09 17.73 -29.17
C LEU A 582 1.84 16.37 -29.83
N GLY A 583 1.47 16.37 -31.12
CA GLY A 583 1.24 15.17 -31.89
C GLY A 583 2.45 14.24 -31.97
N GLY A 584 2.27 12.97 -31.66
CA GLY A 584 3.31 11.94 -31.64
C GLY A 584 4.19 11.93 -30.39
N LEU A 585 3.94 12.83 -29.42
CA LEU A 585 4.73 12.91 -28.20
C LEU A 585 4.18 12.00 -27.09
N THR A 586 5.09 11.52 -26.25
CA THR A 586 4.77 11.01 -24.91
C THR A 586 5.29 12.01 -23.90
N MET A 587 4.42 12.47 -23.01
CA MET A 587 4.74 13.44 -21.96
C MET A 587 4.51 12.81 -20.59
N TYR A 588 5.31 13.25 -19.61
CA TYR A 588 5.33 12.73 -18.25
C TYR A 588 4.75 13.78 -17.27
N PRO A 589 4.52 13.45 -15.99
CA PRO A 589 3.91 14.39 -15.06
C PRO A 589 4.78 15.64 -14.90
N GLY A 590 4.14 16.81 -14.82
CA GLY A 590 4.84 18.06 -14.61
C GLY A 590 4.17 19.27 -15.23
N LEU A 591 4.92 20.38 -15.16
CA LEU A 591 4.54 21.68 -15.69
C LEU A 591 5.22 21.92 -17.04
N TYR A 592 4.43 22.22 -18.06
CA TYR A 592 4.91 22.51 -19.41
C TYR A 592 4.46 23.91 -19.82
N VAL A 593 5.37 24.75 -20.31
CA VAL A 593 5.10 26.17 -20.61
C VAL A 593 5.50 26.54 -22.03
N ASN A 594 4.58 27.19 -22.76
CA ASN A 594 4.78 27.81 -24.07
C ASN A 594 4.16 29.21 -24.04
N GLY A 595 4.89 30.26 -24.42
CA GLY A 595 4.35 31.62 -24.48
C GLY A 595 3.41 31.88 -25.67
N SER A 596 3.30 30.93 -26.61
CA SER A 596 2.53 31.03 -27.85
C SER A 596 1.36 30.03 -27.87
N SER A 597 0.82 29.74 -29.06
CA SER A 597 -0.17 28.69 -29.28
C SER A 597 0.46 27.29 -29.19
N THR A 598 -0.34 26.33 -28.76
CA THR A 598 -0.01 24.90 -28.71
C THR A 598 -1.16 24.09 -29.33
N GLY A 599 -0.89 22.89 -29.83
CA GLY A 599 -1.93 22.05 -30.42
C GLY A 599 -1.53 20.60 -30.58
N ILE A 600 -2.49 19.78 -30.98
CA ILE A 600 -2.23 18.42 -31.50
C ILE A 600 -2.54 18.47 -32.99
N SER A 601 -1.55 18.15 -33.82
CA SER A 601 -1.68 18.18 -35.28
C SER A 601 -0.90 17.03 -35.90
N GLY A 602 -1.36 16.54 -37.04
CA GLY A 602 -0.78 15.39 -37.73
C GLY A 602 -1.81 14.32 -38.08
N THR A 603 -1.33 13.16 -38.54
CA THR A 603 -2.18 12.00 -38.87
C THR A 603 -1.57 10.72 -38.33
N GLY A 604 -2.40 9.68 -38.14
CA GLY A 604 -1.95 8.39 -37.62
C GLY A 604 -1.27 8.54 -36.24
N PRO A 605 -0.09 7.93 -36.01
CA PRO A 605 0.63 8.06 -34.74
C PRO A 605 0.99 9.50 -34.37
N LEU A 606 1.15 10.39 -35.35
CA LEU A 606 1.44 11.81 -35.10
C LEU A 606 0.21 12.60 -34.68
N ALA A 607 -1.00 12.03 -34.78
CA ALA A 607 -2.21 12.66 -34.26
C ALA A 607 -2.47 12.34 -32.76
N ILE A 608 -1.55 11.61 -32.11
CA ILE A 608 -1.73 11.10 -30.76
C ILE A 608 -0.77 11.79 -29.79
N LEU A 609 -1.29 12.39 -28.73
CA LEU A 609 -0.54 12.78 -27.54
C LEU A 609 -0.71 11.70 -26.47
N THR A 610 0.38 11.10 -26.01
CA THR A 610 0.35 10.14 -24.90
C THR A 610 0.76 10.84 -23.61
N LEU A 611 -0.07 10.73 -22.57
CA LEU A 611 0.23 11.21 -21.22
C LEU A 611 0.48 9.99 -20.33
N ASP A 612 1.72 9.83 -19.88
CA ASP A 612 2.17 8.70 -19.07
C ASP A 612 2.43 9.16 -17.64
N ALA A 613 1.57 8.73 -16.72
CA ALA A 613 1.67 9.08 -15.30
C ALA A 613 2.79 8.35 -14.55
N GLN A 614 3.53 7.49 -15.24
CA GLN A 614 4.67 6.78 -14.70
C GLN A 614 4.36 5.99 -13.41
N GLY A 615 3.18 5.38 -13.33
CA GLY A 615 2.79 4.58 -12.18
C GLY A 615 2.03 5.33 -11.09
N ASP A 616 1.98 6.66 -11.15
CA ASP A 616 1.38 7.49 -10.12
C ASP A 616 -0.03 7.93 -10.55
N ALA A 617 -1.07 7.30 -10.03
CA ALA A 617 -2.44 7.71 -10.35
C ALA A 617 -2.73 9.18 -9.96
N ASN A 618 -1.99 9.75 -9.01
CA ASN A 618 -2.10 11.14 -8.61
C ASN A 618 -1.21 12.08 -9.44
N ALA A 619 -0.51 11.57 -10.45
CA ALA A 619 0.30 12.35 -11.37
C ALA A 619 -0.50 13.50 -11.99
N VAL A 620 0.11 14.69 -11.98
CA VAL A 620 -0.50 15.92 -12.49
C VAL A 620 0.24 16.39 -13.73
N PHE A 621 -0.53 16.76 -14.75
CA PHE A 621 -0.03 17.37 -15.98
C PHE A 621 -0.62 18.77 -16.08
N VAL A 622 0.25 19.79 -16.12
CA VAL A 622 -0.18 21.18 -16.31
C VAL A 622 0.45 21.73 -17.58
N PHE A 623 -0.37 21.95 -18.59
CA PHE A 623 0.01 22.59 -19.84
C PHE A 623 -0.39 24.06 -19.80
N LYS A 624 0.59 24.95 -19.93
CA LYS A 624 0.39 26.39 -19.97
C LYS A 624 0.76 26.93 -21.33
N MET A 625 -0.21 27.50 -22.01
CA MET A 625 0.00 28.19 -23.28
C MET A 625 -0.43 29.65 -23.18
N GLY A 626 0.38 30.55 -23.73
CA GLY A 626 0.12 31.98 -23.71
C GLY A 626 -0.99 32.43 -24.67
N SER A 627 -1.35 31.60 -25.65
CA SER A 627 -2.43 31.88 -26.60
C SER A 627 -3.38 30.68 -26.74
N THR A 628 -3.55 30.15 -27.94
CA THR A 628 -4.60 29.16 -28.25
C THR A 628 -4.17 27.72 -28.01
N LEU A 629 -5.16 26.86 -27.73
CA LEU A 629 -5.07 25.41 -27.86
C LEU A 629 -5.87 24.97 -29.11
N ILE A 630 -5.24 24.33 -30.09
CA ILE A 630 -5.94 23.87 -31.30
C ILE A 630 -5.66 22.40 -31.57
N LEU A 631 -6.71 21.60 -31.71
CA LEU A 631 -6.62 20.20 -32.11
C LEU A 631 -7.13 20.07 -33.55
N ASP A 632 -6.30 19.54 -34.45
CA ASP A 632 -6.73 19.14 -35.80
C ASP A 632 -7.76 18.00 -35.71
N THR A 633 -8.63 17.89 -36.71
CA THR A 633 -9.68 16.84 -36.74
C THR A 633 -9.11 15.43 -36.57
N GLY A 634 -9.70 14.66 -35.66
CA GLY A 634 -9.40 13.25 -35.46
C GLY A 634 -8.18 12.99 -34.57
N THR A 635 -7.74 13.98 -33.79
CA THR A 635 -6.62 13.83 -32.87
C THR A 635 -7.05 13.19 -31.56
N SER A 636 -6.10 12.57 -30.85
CA SER A 636 -6.40 11.84 -29.60
C SER A 636 -5.38 12.13 -28.52
N ILE A 637 -5.87 12.31 -27.30
CA ILE A 637 -5.07 12.13 -26.08
C ILE A 637 -5.24 10.68 -25.63
N VAL A 638 -4.14 10.02 -25.27
CA VAL A 638 -4.12 8.66 -24.71
C VAL A 638 -3.52 8.73 -23.32
N LEU A 639 -4.24 8.18 -22.33
CA LEU A 639 -3.75 8.08 -20.96
C LEU A 639 -3.04 6.75 -20.76
N SER A 640 -1.90 6.78 -20.08
CA SER A 640 -1.07 5.62 -19.78
C SER A 640 -0.42 5.79 -18.40
N GLY A 641 0.17 4.70 -17.89
CA GLY A 641 0.87 4.72 -16.60
C GLY A 641 0.01 5.13 -15.40
N GLY A 642 -1.31 4.99 -15.47
CA GLY A 642 -2.24 5.39 -14.41
C GLY A 642 -2.74 6.83 -14.52
N ALA A 643 -2.45 7.54 -15.63
CA ALA A 643 -2.86 8.93 -15.79
C ALA A 643 -4.38 9.06 -15.74
N GLN A 644 -4.86 10.05 -15.00
CA GLN A 644 -6.28 10.31 -14.83
C GLN A 644 -6.63 11.68 -15.41
N ALA A 645 -7.72 11.76 -16.18
CA ALA A 645 -8.19 13.00 -16.80
C ALA A 645 -8.44 14.12 -15.77
N LYS A 646 -8.85 13.76 -14.55
CA LYS A 646 -9.07 14.73 -13.46
C LYS A 646 -7.80 15.50 -13.08
N ASN A 647 -6.61 14.93 -13.30
CA ASN A 647 -5.31 15.51 -12.96
C ASN A 647 -4.59 16.18 -14.15
N ILE A 648 -5.27 16.32 -15.29
CA ILE A 648 -4.71 16.95 -16.49
C ILE A 648 -5.35 18.32 -16.68
N TYR A 649 -4.55 19.36 -16.81
CA TYR A 649 -5.00 20.74 -16.86
C TYR A 649 -4.35 21.48 -18.02
N PHE A 650 -5.18 22.08 -18.86
CA PHE A 650 -4.77 22.97 -19.95
C PHE A 650 -5.18 24.39 -19.59
N GLN A 651 -4.23 25.19 -19.10
CA GLN A 651 -4.39 26.62 -18.93
C GLN A 651 -4.12 27.30 -20.28
N VAL A 652 -5.18 27.88 -20.87
CA VAL A 652 -5.16 28.46 -22.22
C VAL A 652 -5.31 29.96 -22.13
N GLY A 653 -4.27 30.70 -22.54
CA GLY A 653 -4.20 32.17 -22.45
C GLY A 653 -5.18 32.92 -23.35
N SER A 654 -5.84 32.23 -24.29
CA SER A 654 -6.94 32.79 -25.07
C SER A 654 -8.08 31.79 -25.24
N SER A 655 -8.18 31.11 -26.39
CA SER A 655 -9.30 30.20 -26.71
C SER A 655 -8.80 28.80 -27.08
N ALA A 656 -9.64 27.81 -26.81
CA ALA A 656 -9.42 26.42 -27.21
C ALA A 656 -10.36 26.01 -28.35
N THR A 657 -9.86 25.24 -29.31
CA THR A 657 -10.64 24.69 -30.43
C THR A 657 -10.33 23.21 -30.59
N LEU A 658 -11.34 22.37 -30.41
CA LEU A 658 -11.34 20.96 -30.81
C LEU A 658 -12.10 20.90 -32.13
N THR A 659 -11.42 20.59 -33.23
CA THR A 659 -11.98 20.82 -34.57
C THR A 659 -13.04 19.79 -34.95
N GLY A 660 -12.94 18.55 -34.48
CA GLY A 660 -13.95 17.52 -34.73
C GLY A 660 -13.40 16.10 -34.67
N ASN A 661 -14.23 15.14 -34.24
CA ASN A 661 -13.85 13.73 -34.03
C ASN A 661 -12.64 13.54 -33.10
N ASP A 662 -12.36 14.50 -32.23
CA ASP A 662 -11.22 14.47 -31.32
C ASP A 662 -11.55 13.68 -30.05
N ILE A 663 -10.58 12.94 -29.51
CA ILE A 663 -10.68 12.30 -28.20
C ILE A 663 -9.82 13.08 -27.21
N PHE A 664 -10.45 13.75 -26.26
CA PHE A 664 -9.79 14.65 -25.32
C PHE A 664 -9.91 14.16 -23.88
N TYR A 665 -8.78 14.12 -23.18
CA TYR A 665 -8.72 13.87 -21.74
C TYR A 665 -8.10 15.06 -21.02
N GLY A 666 -8.85 15.68 -20.10
CA GLY A 666 -8.35 16.77 -19.25
C GLY A 666 -9.30 17.94 -19.07
N ASN A 667 -8.90 18.89 -18.24
CA ASN A 667 -9.67 20.09 -17.90
C ASN A 667 -9.12 21.29 -18.68
N ILE A 668 -9.94 21.89 -19.54
CA ILE A 668 -9.58 23.11 -20.27
C ILE A 668 -10.04 24.31 -19.47
N LEU A 669 -9.09 25.15 -19.06
CA LEU A 669 -9.34 26.44 -18.42
C LEU A 669 -8.91 27.54 -19.41
N ALA A 670 -9.83 27.94 -20.28
CA ALA A 670 -9.59 28.96 -21.30
C ALA A 670 -9.96 30.35 -20.79
N ASP A 671 -9.07 31.32 -21.02
CA ASP A 671 -9.28 32.72 -20.65
C ASP A 671 -10.51 33.33 -21.35
N VAL A 672 -10.71 32.95 -22.62
CA VAL A 672 -11.80 33.45 -23.46
C VAL A 672 -12.76 32.31 -23.80
N SER A 673 -12.72 31.73 -25.00
CA SER A 673 -13.78 30.83 -25.47
C SER A 673 -13.28 29.41 -25.75
N ILE A 674 -14.22 28.47 -25.77
CA ILE A 674 -13.98 27.08 -26.16
C ILE A 674 -14.95 26.71 -27.29
N THR A 675 -14.41 26.14 -28.37
CA THR A 675 -15.21 25.56 -29.47
C THR A 675 -14.94 24.07 -29.57
N VAL A 676 -16.00 23.29 -29.59
CA VAL A 676 -15.97 21.83 -29.75
C VAL A 676 -16.77 21.46 -31.00
N GLY A 677 -16.05 21.06 -32.04
CA GLY A 677 -16.61 20.64 -33.31
C GLY A 677 -17.26 19.27 -33.27
N ASN A 678 -17.85 18.86 -34.38
CA ASN A 678 -18.68 17.65 -34.48
C ASN A 678 -17.93 16.35 -34.11
N GLY A 679 -18.56 15.49 -33.31
CA GLY A 679 -18.11 14.12 -33.03
C GLY A 679 -16.99 14.00 -32.00
N CYS A 680 -16.64 15.07 -31.28
CA CYS A 680 -15.62 15.01 -30.24
C CYS A 680 -16.12 14.26 -29.00
N ALA A 681 -15.21 13.55 -28.33
CA ALA A 681 -15.43 12.88 -27.06
C ALA A 681 -14.48 13.47 -26.02
N VAL A 682 -15.03 14.20 -25.04
CA VAL A 682 -14.27 14.85 -23.97
C VAL A 682 -14.55 14.14 -22.64
N ILE A 683 -13.51 13.56 -22.04
CA ILE A 683 -13.51 13.13 -20.64
C ILE A 683 -12.72 14.18 -19.86
N GLY A 684 -13.43 15.12 -19.28
CA GLY A 684 -12.84 16.40 -18.95
C GLY A 684 -13.85 17.47 -18.58
N ARG A 685 -13.39 18.72 -18.60
CA ARG A 685 -14.20 19.90 -18.29
C ARG A 685 -13.89 21.02 -19.28
N LEU A 686 -14.92 21.77 -19.69
CA LEU A 686 -14.84 22.87 -20.63
C LEU A 686 -15.15 24.19 -19.91
N PHE A 687 -14.12 24.90 -19.47
CA PHE A 687 -14.26 26.14 -18.71
C PHE A 687 -13.79 27.34 -19.51
N ALA A 688 -14.75 28.13 -20.01
CA ALA A 688 -14.54 29.36 -20.77
C ALA A 688 -14.73 30.59 -19.87
N GLY A 689 -13.94 31.64 -20.10
CA GLY A 689 -13.93 32.82 -19.25
C GLY A 689 -13.24 32.57 -17.91
N SER A 690 -12.24 31.67 -17.90
CA SER A 690 -11.57 31.23 -16.68
C SER A 690 -10.62 32.27 -16.09
N GLY A 691 -10.12 33.19 -16.92
CA GLY A 691 -9.16 34.19 -16.51
C GLY A 691 -9.69 35.63 -16.65
N PRO A 692 -8.80 36.63 -16.51
CA PRO A 692 -9.19 38.04 -16.54
C PRO A 692 -9.49 38.58 -17.95
N GLY A 693 -9.23 37.80 -19.01
CA GLY A 693 -9.25 38.24 -20.41
C GLY A 693 -10.63 38.51 -21.00
N GLY A 694 -11.71 38.16 -20.31
CA GLY A 694 -13.06 38.64 -20.63
C GLY A 694 -14.14 37.58 -20.72
N ALA A 695 -15.21 37.92 -21.45
CA ALA A 695 -16.41 37.10 -21.57
C ALA A 695 -16.14 35.88 -22.46
N GLY A 696 -16.31 34.68 -21.90
CA GLY A 696 -16.02 33.41 -22.53
C GLY A 696 -17.24 32.62 -22.90
N ALA A 697 -17.30 32.11 -24.13
CA ALA A 697 -18.40 31.27 -24.59
C ALA A 697 -17.94 29.82 -24.83
N VAL A 698 -18.85 28.87 -24.61
CA VAL A 698 -18.67 27.48 -25.04
C VAL A 698 -19.62 27.18 -26.19
N THR A 699 -19.09 26.75 -27.32
CA THR A 699 -19.87 26.30 -28.49
C THR A 699 -19.60 24.82 -28.73
N ILE A 700 -20.65 24.01 -28.84
CA ILE A 700 -20.55 22.55 -29.02
C ILE A 700 -21.40 22.05 -30.19
N GLN A 701 -20.91 21.03 -30.91
CA GLN A 701 -21.63 20.39 -32.01
C GLN A 701 -21.53 18.86 -31.88
N SER A 702 -22.67 18.16 -31.82
CA SER A 702 -22.86 16.70 -31.75
C SER A 702 -21.67 15.96 -31.11
N SER A 703 -21.39 16.30 -29.86
CA SER A 703 -20.22 15.83 -29.12
C SER A 703 -20.61 15.41 -27.72
N THR A 704 -19.78 14.55 -27.10
CA THR A 704 -19.98 14.09 -25.72
C THR A 704 -19.00 14.77 -24.78
N VAL A 705 -19.48 15.26 -23.64
CA VAL A 705 -18.63 15.78 -22.55
C VAL A 705 -18.99 15.04 -21.26
N THR A 706 -18.00 14.47 -20.59
CA THR A 706 -18.21 13.72 -19.33
C THR A 706 -17.21 14.19 -18.29
N VAL A 707 -17.70 14.61 -17.13
CA VAL A 707 -16.84 14.94 -15.99
C VAL A 707 -16.01 13.71 -15.61
N PRO A 708 -14.68 13.85 -15.43
CA PRO A 708 -13.83 12.73 -15.03
C PRO A 708 -14.33 12.08 -13.74
N ALA A 709 -14.23 10.75 -13.65
CA ALA A 709 -14.48 10.03 -12.42
C ALA A 709 -13.58 10.57 -11.29
N PRO A 710 -14.09 10.68 -10.05
CA PRO A 710 -13.39 11.31 -8.93
C PRO A 710 -12.13 10.59 -8.46
#